data_AF-A0A3P1WIP5-F1
#
_entry.id   AF-A0A3P1WIP5-F1
#
_cell.length_a   1.000
_cell.length_b   1.000
_cell.length_c   1.000
_cell.angle_alpha   90.00
_cell.angle_beta   90.00
_cell.angle_gamma   90.00
#
_symmetry.space_group_name_H-M   'P 1'
#
loop_
_entity.id
_entity.type
_entity.pdbx_description
1 polymer ?
#
loop_
_entity_poly.entity_id
_entity_poly.type
_entity_poly.pdbx_seq_one_letter_code
_entity_poly.pdbx_strand_id
1 'polypeptide(L)'
;MSLELRQRMATAAGQRGLAVPPTDLDLLCGMNVTSRAVAEQVIWSDASAVLNNFDQLWQAAQGSAPDGSQLYGALQSWRAEHDAPEVRDTTDVDLGRLAAAAPSTVEELRGALTVLVPHLLPFGPQIAQTLGLGPHAGPGPAEAAGEAQPQPVVDPEQATPTSQPVSPGPVAAPEPQLPDPSRPFDWAQHPRFVAFDWNEAGRQPVGHADADYVDGRVQFEWTPAPEPAAVTFYRIISSDATWPTGSPDMEATVGVTSATAGTATVDSRGASITYFAIWAHQGDSPLAAARTQPILIAQSEVVWPPSAFTTNVTPDKAVTGSWTAPAGSRVEVQRFPAGVNISYDPSRQLPADAVFTGGFIDRAAPQGQQVVYAAFCLAELPNGATAVSDPETVEARVTPEAQQIEFKVERSTARPGAYTITWIPPKYGKVELYATNVPLPAGLDKEARSWEVLQREGLTSEYLISYPADDLGGLWSIPEFVVDPSWVRVHFVAVHRVDEETAWMSAPISMVSPSAPTWARVIERVDSQIITFPWPEDVKFVKAYQGPKGVEIDPYSNRAIEQMTRDEYDRRGGMRVTRALPSNGCALHLFGVVYLDGSEVYSPGITIDYPGIARLRYEIVGMAGNQVAQGNLPPNRYRVFCTSDAELRELPLAFVAHGARLPLEPTDGELVRNETVTLAADTRTHVFDLPVGQRPMYGRLFISVRPEEADAVAVLDPHISTLGLWL
;
A
#
# COMPACT_ATOMS: atom_id res chain seq x y z
N MET A 1 4.11 19.55 -14.16
CA MET A 1 4.44 18.69 -15.32
C MET A 1 3.21 18.32 -16.16
N SER A 2 2.09 17.86 -15.58
CA SER A 2 0.94 17.33 -16.35
C SER A 2 0.22 18.35 -17.25
N LEU A 3 0.10 19.62 -16.85
CA LEU A 3 -0.66 20.64 -17.61
C LEU A 3 0.10 21.15 -18.84
N GLU A 4 1.43 21.27 -18.74
CA GLU A 4 2.30 21.69 -19.83
C GLU A 4 2.47 20.57 -20.88
N LEU A 5 2.58 19.32 -20.42
CA LEU A 5 2.60 18.12 -21.26
C LEU A 5 1.29 17.98 -22.06
N ARG A 6 0.14 18.16 -21.40
CA ARG A 6 -1.19 18.20 -22.03
C ARG A 6 -1.25 19.26 -23.13
N GLN A 7 -0.77 20.48 -22.85
CA GLN A 7 -0.82 21.59 -23.79
C GLN A 7 0.06 21.33 -25.02
N ARG A 8 1.22 20.69 -24.84
CA ARG A 8 2.12 20.28 -25.94
C ARG A 8 1.53 19.16 -26.80
N MET A 9 0.96 18.11 -26.19
CA MET A 9 0.30 17.02 -26.92
C MET A 9 -0.94 17.51 -27.68
N ALA A 10 -1.74 18.40 -27.07
CA ALA A 10 -2.90 19.01 -27.74
C ALA A 10 -2.49 19.90 -28.92
N THR A 11 -1.39 20.66 -28.77
CA THR A 11 -0.84 21.50 -29.86
C THR A 11 -0.30 20.63 -31.01
N ALA A 12 0.40 19.54 -30.70
CA ALA A 12 0.91 18.59 -31.69
C ALA A 12 -0.21 17.86 -32.44
N ALA A 13 -1.28 17.47 -31.73
CA ALA A 13 -2.48 16.88 -32.35
C ALA A 13 -3.18 17.88 -33.28
N GLY A 14 -3.34 19.14 -32.85
CA GLY A 14 -3.96 20.21 -33.63
C GLY A 14 -3.18 20.58 -34.91
N GLN A 15 -1.85 20.67 -34.84
CA GLN A 15 -1.00 20.93 -36.01
C GLN A 15 -1.05 19.82 -37.06
N ARG A 16 -1.39 18.60 -36.65
CA ARG A 16 -1.42 17.40 -37.52
C ARG A 16 -2.82 16.98 -37.92
N GLY A 17 -3.86 17.71 -37.51
CA GLY A 17 -5.26 17.40 -37.85
C GLY A 17 -5.79 16.11 -37.21
N LEU A 18 -5.22 15.68 -36.08
CA LEU A 18 -5.64 14.48 -35.36
C LEU A 18 -6.81 14.81 -34.43
N ALA A 19 -7.93 14.08 -34.58
CA ALA A 19 -9.08 14.20 -33.67
C ALA A 19 -8.83 13.35 -32.42
N VAL A 20 -8.15 13.93 -31.43
CA VAL A 20 -7.88 13.26 -30.14
C VAL A 20 -8.86 13.78 -29.07
N PRO A 21 -9.59 12.90 -28.36
CA PRO A 21 -10.45 13.30 -27.26
C PRO A 21 -9.65 13.97 -26.12
N PRO A 22 -10.08 15.14 -25.60
CA PRO A 22 -9.40 15.81 -24.48
C PRO A 22 -9.26 14.93 -23.24
N THR A 23 -10.24 14.06 -22.98
CA THR A 23 -10.26 13.14 -21.85
C THR A 23 -9.14 12.09 -21.93
N ASP A 24 -8.84 11.59 -23.13
CA ASP A 24 -7.79 10.59 -23.33
C ASP A 24 -6.39 11.22 -23.19
N LEU A 25 -6.22 12.48 -23.63
CA LEU A 25 -4.99 13.24 -23.35
C LEU A 25 -4.82 13.53 -21.86
N ASP A 26 -5.92 13.82 -21.15
CA ASP A 26 -5.90 14.09 -19.72
C ASP A 26 -5.53 12.85 -18.91
N LEU A 27 -6.01 11.68 -19.32
CA LEU A 27 -5.61 10.39 -18.75
C LEU A 27 -4.13 10.11 -19.01
N LEU A 28 -3.66 10.22 -20.25
CA LEU A 28 -2.25 9.95 -20.58
C LEU A 28 -1.29 10.91 -19.87
N CYS A 29 -1.61 12.20 -19.82
CA CYS A 29 -0.78 13.21 -19.16
C CYS A 29 -0.89 13.15 -17.64
N GLY A 30 -2.07 12.82 -17.10
CA GLY A 30 -2.33 12.71 -15.67
C GLY A 30 -1.64 11.51 -15.03
N MET A 31 -1.55 10.39 -15.75
CA MET A 31 -0.87 9.18 -15.31
C MET A 31 0.59 9.08 -15.79
N ASN A 32 1.09 10.09 -16.49
CA ASN A 32 2.42 10.12 -17.09
C ASN A 32 2.72 8.85 -17.91
N VAL A 33 1.74 8.41 -18.71
CA VAL A 33 1.85 7.19 -19.51
C VAL A 33 2.86 7.42 -20.61
N THR A 34 4.02 6.78 -20.50
CA THR A 34 5.16 6.92 -21.43
C THR A 34 5.25 5.78 -22.44
N SER A 35 4.44 4.74 -22.27
CA SER A 35 4.45 3.52 -23.06
C SER A 35 3.14 3.33 -23.80
N ARG A 36 3.25 3.03 -25.10
CA ARG A 36 2.11 2.70 -25.95
C ARG A 36 1.33 1.50 -25.42
N ALA A 37 2.02 0.47 -24.93
CA ALA A 37 1.37 -0.73 -24.38
C ALA A 37 0.53 -0.42 -23.14
N VAL A 38 0.91 0.59 -22.36
CA VAL A 38 0.13 1.06 -21.20
C VAL A 38 -1.00 1.97 -21.67
N ALA A 39 -0.77 2.82 -22.67
CA ALA A 39 -1.81 3.62 -23.30
C ALA A 39 -2.95 2.74 -23.88
N GLU A 40 -2.61 1.58 -24.44
CA GLU A 40 -3.56 0.59 -24.98
C GLU A 40 -4.53 0.05 -23.92
N GLN A 41 -4.10 0.01 -22.66
CA GLN A 41 -4.88 -0.55 -21.55
C GLN A 41 -5.73 0.50 -20.82
N VAL A 42 -5.53 1.80 -21.12
CA VAL A 42 -6.01 2.90 -20.28
C VAL A 42 -6.90 3.90 -21.03
N ILE A 43 -6.82 3.96 -22.36
CA ILE A 43 -7.63 4.86 -23.20
C ILE A 43 -9.02 4.25 -23.43
N TRP A 44 -10.08 5.06 -23.30
CA TRP A 44 -11.47 4.55 -23.26
C TRP A 44 -12.35 4.98 -24.45
N SER A 45 -12.11 6.13 -25.09
CA SER A 45 -13.13 6.72 -26.00
C SER A 45 -12.85 6.62 -27.51
N ASP A 46 -11.59 6.64 -27.95
CA ASP A 46 -11.21 6.27 -29.33
C ASP A 46 -9.74 5.83 -29.37
N ALA A 47 -9.51 4.54 -29.06
CA ALA A 47 -8.19 3.96 -28.94
C ALA A 47 -7.36 4.13 -30.24
N SER A 48 -8.00 4.11 -31.40
CA SER A 48 -7.28 4.03 -32.68
C SER A 48 -6.53 5.31 -33.02
N ALA A 49 -7.13 6.49 -32.82
CA ALA A 49 -6.51 7.76 -33.22
C ALA A 49 -5.30 8.11 -32.34
N VAL A 50 -5.41 7.83 -31.03
CA VAL A 50 -4.36 8.12 -30.05
C VAL A 50 -3.26 7.09 -30.11
N LEU A 51 -3.58 5.79 -30.16
CA LEU A 51 -2.59 4.71 -30.18
C LEU A 51 -1.78 4.66 -31.47
N ASN A 52 -2.41 4.91 -32.63
CA ASN A 52 -1.70 4.91 -33.90
C ASN A 52 -0.71 6.05 -34.03
N ASN A 53 -0.88 7.12 -33.23
CA ASN A 53 -0.01 8.30 -33.24
C ASN A 53 0.68 8.53 -31.89
N PHE A 54 0.62 7.57 -30.96
CA PHE A 54 1.06 7.75 -29.57
C PHE A 54 2.53 8.13 -29.51
N ASP A 55 3.38 7.34 -30.17
CA ASP A 55 4.83 7.56 -30.18
C ASP A 55 5.18 8.93 -30.76
N GLN A 56 4.40 9.42 -31.73
CA GLN A 56 4.62 10.71 -32.38
C GLN A 56 4.12 11.90 -31.55
N LEU A 57 2.96 11.76 -30.89
CA LEU A 57 2.42 12.75 -29.96
C LEU A 57 3.31 12.88 -28.72
N TRP A 58 3.82 11.75 -28.25
CA TRP A 58 4.75 11.67 -27.13
C TRP A 58 6.10 12.30 -27.46
N GLN A 59 6.70 11.96 -28.61
CA GLN A 59 7.95 12.58 -29.07
C GLN A 59 7.84 14.10 -29.28
N ALA A 60 6.71 14.58 -29.82
CA ALA A 60 6.47 16.01 -29.97
C ALA A 60 6.31 16.74 -28.62
N ALA A 61 5.84 16.05 -27.59
CA ALA A 61 5.64 16.61 -26.25
C ALA A 61 6.92 16.63 -25.40
N GLN A 62 7.83 15.69 -25.65
CA GLN A 62 9.03 15.48 -24.83
C GLN A 62 10.22 16.40 -25.10
N GLY A 63 10.34 17.02 -26.27
CA GLY A 63 11.46 17.96 -26.53
C GLY A 63 12.83 17.41 -26.10
N SER A 64 13.40 16.48 -26.87
CA SER A 64 14.75 15.92 -26.72
C SER A 64 15.22 15.66 -25.28
N ALA A 65 14.67 14.64 -24.63
CA ALA A 65 15.28 13.95 -23.49
C ALA A 65 15.56 12.49 -23.87
N PRO A 66 16.65 11.86 -23.37
CA PRO A 66 17.02 10.50 -23.76
C PRO A 66 15.98 9.48 -23.30
N ASP A 67 15.70 8.53 -24.18
CA ASP A 67 14.62 7.55 -24.10
C ASP A 67 14.86 6.57 -22.91
N GLY A 68 13.86 6.36 -22.05
CA GLY A 68 13.99 5.47 -20.87
C GLY A 68 14.35 4.03 -21.24
N SER A 69 14.01 3.60 -22.46
CA SER A 69 14.43 2.30 -23.02
C SER A 69 15.93 2.24 -23.35
N GLN A 70 16.55 3.37 -23.69
CA GLN A 70 17.99 3.45 -23.95
C GLN A 70 18.80 3.44 -22.65
N LEU A 71 18.33 4.17 -21.62
CA LEU A 71 18.95 4.17 -20.30
C LEU A 71 18.89 2.76 -19.67
N TYR A 72 17.75 2.08 -19.79
CA TYR A 72 17.59 0.71 -19.33
C TYR A 72 18.54 -0.26 -20.06
N GLY A 73 18.62 -0.17 -21.39
CA GLY A 73 19.56 -0.98 -22.17
C GLY A 73 21.03 -0.73 -21.82
N ALA A 74 21.41 0.53 -21.57
CA ALA A 74 22.76 0.90 -21.15
C ALA A 74 23.11 0.33 -19.76
N LEU A 75 22.15 0.34 -18.83
CA LEU A 75 22.32 -0.26 -17.49
C LEU A 75 22.40 -1.79 -17.54
N GLN A 76 21.65 -2.44 -18.43
CA GLN A 76 21.73 -3.89 -18.63
C GLN A 76 23.08 -4.31 -19.20
N SER A 77 23.60 -3.57 -20.19
CA SER A 77 24.95 -3.80 -20.73
C SER A 77 26.03 -3.58 -19.68
N TRP A 78 25.94 -2.48 -18.92
CA TRP A 78 26.85 -2.20 -17.81
C TRP A 78 26.85 -3.32 -16.75
N ARG A 79 25.68 -3.83 -16.35
CA ARG A 79 25.58 -4.97 -15.43
C ARG A 79 26.22 -6.24 -15.99
N ALA A 80 25.99 -6.53 -17.28
CA ALA A 80 26.49 -7.74 -17.92
C ALA A 80 28.03 -7.76 -18.05
N GLU A 81 28.65 -6.59 -18.13
CA GLU A 81 30.10 -6.40 -18.28
C GLU A 81 30.84 -6.23 -16.93
N HIS A 82 30.14 -6.24 -15.80
CA HIS A 82 30.72 -5.96 -14.48
C HIS A 82 30.98 -7.25 -13.67
N ASP A 83 32.17 -7.36 -13.07
CA ASP A 83 32.61 -8.57 -12.34
C ASP A 83 32.21 -8.60 -10.85
N ALA A 84 31.53 -7.57 -10.34
CA ALA A 84 31.20 -7.46 -8.92
C ALA A 84 29.86 -8.17 -8.64
N PRO A 85 29.78 -9.08 -7.65
CA PRO A 85 28.56 -9.83 -7.37
C PRO A 85 27.37 -8.92 -7.03
N GLU A 86 27.60 -7.81 -6.33
CA GLU A 86 26.57 -6.82 -5.97
C GLU A 86 25.94 -6.14 -7.20
N VAL A 87 26.70 -6.03 -8.29
CA VAL A 87 26.21 -5.49 -9.56
C VAL A 87 25.49 -6.58 -10.34
N ARG A 88 26.08 -7.78 -10.48
CA ARG A 88 25.51 -8.89 -11.26
C ARG A 88 24.18 -9.39 -10.69
N ASP A 89 24.04 -9.38 -9.36
CA ASP A 89 22.83 -9.82 -8.66
C ASP A 89 21.73 -8.74 -8.64
N THR A 90 21.98 -7.54 -9.17
CA THR A 90 20.95 -6.50 -9.30
C THR A 90 19.88 -6.93 -10.29
N THR A 91 18.62 -6.90 -9.86
CA THR A 91 17.50 -7.40 -10.67
C THR A 91 17.16 -6.48 -11.83
N ASP A 92 16.53 -7.03 -12.88
CA ASP A 92 15.99 -6.24 -13.99
C ASP A 92 14.93 -5.22 -13.57
N VAL A 93 14.24 -5.48 -12.45
CA VAL A 93 13.25 -4.57 -11.85
C VAL A 93 13.95 -3.35 -11.26
N ASP A 94 15.09 -3.56 -10.60
CA ASP A 94 15.88 -2.50 -9.98
C ASP A 94 16.55 -1.59 -11.01
N LEU A 95 17.10 -2.16 -12.09
CA LEU A 95 17.60 -1.39 -13.24
C LEU A 95 16.47 -0.65 -13.96
N GLY A 96 15.27 -1.24 -14.02
CA GLY A 96 14.09 -0.63 -14.61
C GLY A 96 13.60 0.58 -13.82
N ARG A 97 13.61 0.50 -12.49
CA ARG A 97 13.30 1.62 -11.59
C ARG A 97 14.32 2.74 -11.70
N LEU A 98 15.60 2.41 -11.78
CA LEU A 98 16.68 3.39 -11.94
C LEU A 98 16.60 4.10 -13.31
N ALA A 99 16.29 3.37 -14.39
CA ALA A 99 16.07 3.94 -15.72
C ALA A 99 14.80 4.82 -15.77
N ALA A 100 13.73 4.42 -15.08
CA ALA A 100 12.48 5.18 -14.99
C ALA A 100 12.61 6.47 -14.19
N ALA A 101 13.56 6.54 -13.24
CA ALA A 101 13.90 7.77 -12.53
C ALA A 101 14.56 8.83 -13.44
N ALA A 102 15.06 8.42 -14.62
CA ALA A 102 15.64 9.28 -15.66
C ALA A 102 16.56 10.39 -15.12
N PRO A 103 17.59 10.05 -14.31
CA PRO A 103 18.46 11.06 -13.71
C PRO A 103 19.17 11.84 -14.81
N SER A 104 19.04 13.17 -14.77
CA SER A 104 19.64 14.10 -15.74
C SER A 104 20.91 14.77 -15.21
N THR A 105 21.21 14.58 -13.91
CA THR A 105 22.41 15.06 -13.24
C THR A 105 23.01 14.00 -12.32
N VAL A 106 24.30 14.15 -11.98
CA VAL A 106 24.99 13.25 -11.03
C VAL A 106 24.36 13.30 -9.63
N GLU A 107 23.76 14.42 -9.25
CA GLU A 107 23.11 14.60 -7.95
C GLU A 107 21.74 13.90 -7.89
N GLU A 108 20.95 13.99 -8.97
CA GLU A 108 19.72 13.21 -9.14
C GLU A 108 19.99 11.70 -9.19
N LEU A 109 21.06 11.28 -9.87
CA LEU A 109 21.50 9.88 -9.87
C LEU A 109 21.84 9.41 -8.46
N ARG A 110 22.59 10.20 -7.69
CA ARG A 110 22.95 9.86 -6.31
C ARG A 110 21.70 9.72 -5.42
N GLY A 111 20.72 10.61 -5.59
CA GLY A 111 19.43 10.52 -4.90
C GLY A 111 18.66 9.25 -5.28
N ALA A 112 18.57 8.94 -6.58
CA ALA A 112 17.89 7.75 -7.08
C ALA A 112 18.56 6.45 -6.58
N LEU A 113 19.89 6.38 -6.59
CA LEU A 113 20.63 5.22 -6.05
C LEU A 113 20.38 5.05 -4.55
N THR A 114 20.34 6.14 -3.78
CA THR A 114 20.10 6.09 -2.33
C THR A 114 18.72 5.54 -1.96
N VAL A 115 17.71 5.79 -2.79
CA VAL A 115 16.31 5.44 -2.49
C VAL A 115 15.90 4.11 -3.12
N LEU A 116 16.33 3.85 -4.35
CA LEU A 116 15.83 2.74 -5.15
C LEU A 116 16.74 1.51 -5.11
N VAL A 117 18.06 1.72 -5.09
CA VAL A 117 19.07 0.65 -5.19
C VAL A 117 20.32 0.97 -4.36
N PRO A 118 20.22 1.04 -3.02
CA PRO A 118 21.29 1.59 -2.17
C PRO A 118 22.61 0.81 -2.27
N HIS A 119 22.56 -0.48 -2.58
CA HIS A 119 23.75 -1.32 -2.78
C HIS A 119 24.57 -0.91 -4.01
N LEU A 120 24.00 -0.14 -4.94
CA LEU A 120 24.70 0.39 -6.11
C LEU A 120 25.35 1.77 -5.91
N LEU A 121 25.18 2.40 -4.74
CA LEU A 121 25.79 3.70 -4.40
C LEU A 121 27.32 3.76 -4.64
N PRO A 122 28.11 2.74 -4.28
CA PRO A 122 29.56 2.74 -4.53
C PRO A 122 29.92 2.83 -6.02
N PHE A 123 29.03 2.41 -6.91
CA PHE A 123 29.22 2.38 -8.36
C PHE A 123 28.64 3.61 -9.08
N GLY A 124 28.08 4.57 -8.33
CA GLY A 124 27.45 5.78 -8.87
C GLY A 124 28.28 6.56 -9.91
N PRO A 125 29.61 6.72 -9.75
CA PRO A 125 30.45 7.37 -10.77
C PRO A 125 30.50 6.61 -12.11
N GLN A 126 30.51 5.28 -12.09
CA GLN A 126 30.52 4.45 -13.30
C GLN A 126 29.14 4.45 -13.97
N ILE A 127 28.08 4.39 -13.17
CA ILE A 127 26.70 4.51 -13.66
C ILE A 127 26.47 5.90 -14.29
N ALA A 128 26.99 6.97 -13.71
CA ALA A 128 26.92 8.32 -14.30
C ALA A 128 27.59 8.39 -15.68
N GLN A 129 28.72 7.68 -15.84
CA GLN A 129 29.43 7.59 -17.11
C GLN A 129 28.65 6.78 -18.15
N THR A 130 28.07 5.64 -17.75
CA THR A 130 27.19 4.81 -18.60
C THR A 130 25.97 5.59 -19.09
N LEU A 131 25.43 6.49 -18.25
CA LEU A 131 24.27 7.32 -18.57
C LEU A 131 24.64 8.66 -19.27
N GLY A 132 25.93 8.91 -19.54
CA GLY A 132 26.38 10.12 -20.24
C GLY A 132 26.25 11.42 -19.42
N LEU A 133 26.15 11.32 -18.10
CA LEU A 133 25.96 12.45 -17.18
C LEU A 133 27.33 13.09 -16.88
N GLY A 134 27.79 13.97 -17.77
CA GLY A 134 29.07 14.70 -17.63
C GLY A 134 28.93 16.21 -17.89
N PRO A 135 29.85 17.05 -17.36
CA PRO A 135 29.81 18.50 -17.56
C PRO A 135 30.15 18.89 -19.00
N HIS A 136 29.30 19.70 -19.64
CA HIS A 136 29.57 20.36 -20.92
C HIS A 136 30.70 21.38 -20.78
N ALA A 137 31.76 21.21 -21.57
CA ALA A 137 32.71 22.27 -21.89
C ALA A 137 32.79 22.43 -23.42
N GLY A 138 32.57 23.65 -23.91
CA GLY A 138 32.89 24.10 -25.28
C GLY A 138 32.93 25.63 -25.32
N PRO A 139 33.33 26.29 -26.43
CA PRO A 139 34.37 25.97 -27.42
C PRO A 139 35.38 27.13 -27.71
N GLY A 140 36.68 26.79 -27.92
CA GLY A 140 37.73 27.51 -28.71
C GLY A 140 38.31 28.87 -28.20
N PRO A 141 39.51 29.35 -28.68
CA PRO A 141 40.37 28.86 -29.78
C PRO A 141 41.92 28.83 -29.54
N ALA A 142 42.60 28.05 -30.42
CA ALA A 142 43.89 28.20 -31.12
C ALA A 142 45.26 28.56 -30.45
N GLU A 143 46.26 27.71 -30.79
CA GLU A 143 47.72 27.93 -31.01
C GLU A 143 48.61 28.34 -29.80
N ALA A 144 49.81 27.81 -29.56
CA ALA A 144 50.75 26.99 -30.33
C ALA A 144 51.84 26.37 -29.41
N ALA A 145 52.54 25.36 -29.95
CA ALA A 145 53.87 24.84 -29.57
C ALA A 145 54.01 24.18 -28.18
N GLY A 146 54.55 22.97 -28.01
CA GLY A 146 55.24 22.04 -28.89
C GLY A 146 55.80 20.90 -28.03
N GLU A 147 56.03 19.75 -28.66
CA GLU A 147 57.03 18.72 -28.32
C GLU A 147 56.93 18.03 -26.92
N ALA A 148 56.97 16.72 -26.75
CA ALA A 148 57.08 15.59 -27.65
C ALA A 148 56.56 14.35 -26.90
N GLN A 149 55.80 13.57 -27.65
CA GLN A 149 55.47 12.14 -27.55
C GLN A 149 56.68 11.23 -27.18
N PRO A 150 56.54 9.88 -27.05
CA PRO A 150 55.32 9.04 -27.12
C PRO A 150 55.25 7.88 -26.09
N GLN A 151 54.02 7.45 -25.79
CA GLN A 151 53.71 6.02 -25.91
C GLN A 151 53.33 5.74 -27.37
N PRO A 152 53.66 4.57 -27.94
CA PRO A 152 52.61 3.84 -28.64
C PRO A 152 52.71 2.31 -28.38
N VAL A 153 51.63 1.58 -28.08
CA VAL A 153 50.36 1.37 -28.80
C VAL A 153 50.45 0.21 -29.80
N VAL A 154 49.41 -0.64 -29.67
CA VAL A 154 48.80 -1.67 -30.53
C VAL A 154 49.46 -3.03 -30.80
N ASP A 155 48.69 -4.06 -30.44
CA ASP A 155 48.39 -5.31 -31.19
C ASP A 155 48.14 -5.06 -32.70
N PRO A 156 48.45 -6.00 -33.63
CA PRO A 156 47.68 -7.25 -33.71
C PRO A 156 48.37 -8.52 -34.26
N GLU A 157 47.68 -9.62 -34.01
CA GLU A 157 47.82 -11.00 -34.47
C GLU A 157 48.09 -11.21 -35.98
N GLN A 158 49.12 -11.99 -36.35
CA GLN A 158 49.02 -13.16 -37.26
C GLN A 158 50.37 -13.88 -37.55
N ALA A 159 50.33 -15.21 -37.40
CA ALA A 159 50.98 -16.25 -38.20
C ALA A 159 52.50 -16.53 -38.14
N THR A 160 52.86 -17.57 -37.36
CA THR A 160 53.84 -18.69 -37.62
C THR A 160 55.32 -18.37 -37.96
N PRO A 161 56.32 -19.30 -37.82
CA PRO A 161 56.36 -20.63 -37.19
C PRO A 161 57.61 -20.91 -36.30
N THR A 162 57.57 -22.06 -35.60
CA THR A 162 58.69 -22.98 -35.30
C THR A 162 59.96 -22.49 -34.60
N SER A 163 59.97 -22.70 -33.27
CA SER A 163 60.90 -23.56 -32.51
C SER A 163 62.34 -23.74 -33.01
N GLN A 164 63.32 -23.25 -32.24
CA GLN A 164 64.45 -24.05 -31.73
C GLN A 164 65.16 -23.31 -30.55
N PRO A 165 65.86 -24.04 -29.65
CA PRO A 165 65.76 -23.85 -28.19
C PRO A 165 67.04 -23.30 -27.55
N VAL A 166 66.93 -22.63 -26.39
CA VAL A 166 68.01 -22.57 -25.38
C VAL A 166 67.52 -22.17 -23.98
N SER A 167 67.70 -23.13 -23.07
CA SER A 167 67.92 -23.09 -21.60
C SER A 167 66.85 -22.55 -20.63
N PRO A 168 66.48 -23.34 -19.59
CA PRO A 168 65.49 -22.96 -18.58
C PRO A 168 66.09 -22.05 -17.50
N GLY A 169 65.44 -20.92 -17.24
CA GLY A 169 65.63 -20.14 -16.01
C GLY A 169 64.88 -20.76 -14.83
N PRO A 170 65.33 -20.55 -13.57
CA PRO A 170 64.75 -21.23 -12.41
C PRO A 170 63.31 -20.75 -12.18
N VAL A 171 62.39 -21.70 -12.10
CA VAL A 171 61.02 -21.48 -11.64
C VAL A 171 61.10 -21.01 -10.18
N ALA A 172 60.55 -19.83 -9.89
CA ALA A 172 60.30 -19.41 -8.52
C ALA A 172 59.37 -20.44 -7.87
N ALA A 173 59.81 -21.01 -6.75
CA ALA A 173 59.03 -21.98 -6.01
C ALA A 173 57.66 -21.37 -5.60
N PRO A 174 56.56 -22.13 -5.67
CA PRO A 174 55.27 -21.67 -5.19
C PRO A 174 55.38 -21.30 -3.70
N GLU A 175 54.79 -20.18 -3.34
CA GLU A 175 54.65 -19.73 -1.94
C GLU A 175 54.01 -20.88 -1.12
N PRO A 176 54.58 -21.26 0.04
CA PRO A 176 54.07 -22.39 0.81
C PRO A 176 52.61 -22.14 1.21
N GLN A 177 51.70 -22.95 0.68
CA GLN A 177 50.31 -22.94 1.12
C GLN A 177 50.26 -23.25 2.62
N LEU A 178 49.64 -22.37 3.40
CA LEU A 178 49.34 -22.63 4.81
C LEU A 178 48.50 -23.92 4.90
N PRO A 179 48.87 -24.87 5.77
CA PRO A 179 48.12 -26.13 5.90
C PRO A 179 46.70 -25.84 6.39
N ASP A 180 45.72 -26.48 5.75
CA ASP A 180 44.28 -26.30 6.01
C ASP A 180 43.87 -27.02 7.32
N PRO A 181 43.52 -26.29 8.39
CA PRO A 181 43.20 -26.88 9.69
C PRO A 181 41.91 -27.71 9.69
N SER A 182 41.03 -27.54 8.69
CA SER A 182 39.77 -28.27 8.58
C SER A 182 39.94 -29.71 8.09
N ARG A 183 41.10 -30.04 7.51
CA ARG A 183 41.37 -31.38 6.96
C ARG A 183 41.71 -32.37 8.07
N PRO A 184 41.20 -33.61 8.02
CA PRO A 184 41.61 -34.65 8.96
C PRO A 184 43.12 -34.88 8.90
N PHE A 185 43.75 -35.12 10.05
CA PHE A 185 45.16 -35.49 10.06
C PHE A 185 45.42 -36.82 9.36
N ASP A 186 46.47 -36.84 8.54
CA ASP A 186 47.10 -38.07 8.07
C ASP A 186 47.98 -38.64 9.18
N TRP A 187 47.42 -39.58 9.96
CA TRP A 187 48.13 -40.18 11.07
C TRP A 187 49.26 -41.10 10.61
N ALA A 188 50.48 -40.82 11.06
CA ALA A 188 51.66 -41.63 10.82
C ALA A 188 51.53 -42.99 11.55
N GLN A 189 51.71 -44.08 10.82
CA GLN A 189 51.70 -45.42 11.41
C GLN A 189 53.06 -45.73 12.07
N HIS A 190 53.04 -45.85 13.40
CA HIS A 190 54.02 -46.58 14.23
C HIS A 190 55.51 -46.13 14.24
N PRO A 191 55.85 -44.87 14.57
CA PRO A 191 57.16 -44.60 15.17
C PRO A 191 57.16 -45.07 16.63
N ARG A 192 58.00 -46.07 16.96
CA ARG A 192 58.35 -46.34 18.36
C ARG A 192 59.36 -45.29 18.80
N PHE A 193 58.90 -44.32 19.57
CA PHE A 193 59.75 -43.26 20.08
C PHE A 193 60.74 -43.79 21.13
N VAL A 194 61.91 -43.15 21.23
CA VAL A 194 62.83 -43.38 22.35
C VAL A 194 62.15 -43.02 23.66
N ALA A 195 62.48 -43.74 24.73
CA ALA A 195 62.00 -43.40 26.06
C ALA A 195 62.43 -41.98 26.45
N PHE A 196 61.50 -41.21 27.00
CA PHE A 196 61.76 -39.85 27.44
C PHE A 196 62.86 -39.78 28.51
N ASP A 197 63.82 -38.87 28.34
CA ASP A 197 64.83 -38.58 29.36
C ASP A 197 64.26 -37.64 30.43
N TRP A 198 64.06 -38.16 31.63
CA TRP A 198 63.49 -37.42 32.76
C TRP A 198 64.37 -36.28 33.28
N ASN A 199 65.65 -36.23 32.90
CA ASN A 199 66.49 -35.05 33.19
C ASN A 199 66.04 -33.81 32.40
N GLU A 200 65.21 -34.00 31.37
CA GLU A 200 64.68 -32.94 30.51
C GLU A 200 63.19 -32.66 30.74
N ALA A 201 62.63 -33.10 31.88
CA ALA A 201 61.22 -32.90 32.25
C ALA A 201 60.89 -31.44 32.61
N GLY A 202 59.62 -31.04 32.43
CA GLY A 202 59.14 -29.70 32.78
C GLY A 202 59.50 -28.63 31.73
N ARG A 203 59.52 -29.01 30.45
CA ARG A 203 59.82 -28.08 29.35
C ARG A 203 58.75 -27.00 29.21
N GLN A 204 59.18 -25.80 28.85
CA GLN A 204 58.29 -24.75 28.39
C GLN A 204 58.05 -24.89 26.88
N PRO A 205 56.84 -24.56 26.39
CA PRO A 205 56.57 -24.54 24.95
C PRO A 205 57.49 -23.59 24.21
N VAL A 206 57.96 -23.99 23.03
CA VAL A 206 58.76 -23.12 22.14
C VAL A 206 57.92 -22.37 21.10
N GLY A 207 56.62 -22.61 21.06
CA GLY A 207 55.64 -21.97 20.18
C GLY A 207 54.23 -22.01 20.75
N HIS A 208 53.24 -21.77 19.87
CA HIS A 208 51.82 -21.66 20.23
C HIS A 208 50.98 -22.72 19.50
N ALA A 209 49.84 -23.08 20.09
CA ALA A 209 48.83 -23.93 19.47
C ALA A 209 47.43 -23.45 19.85
N ASP A 210 46.54 -23.53 18.86
CA ASP A 210 45.11 -23.31 19.02
C ASP A 210 44.37 -24.63 18.77
N ALA A 211 43.34 -24.87 19.57
CA ALA A 211 42.52 -26.06 19.50
C ALA A 211 41.04 -25.66 19.67
N ASP A 212 40.28 -25.74 18.59
CA ASP A 212 38.87 -25.31 18.54
C ASP A 212 37.95 -26.51 18.30
N TYR A 213 36.79 -26.54 18.95
CA TYR A 213 35.84 -27.65 18.79
C TYR A 213 34.72 -27.27 17.82
N VAL A 214 34.83 -27.77 16.60
CA VAL A 214 33.94 -27.43 15.49
C VAL A 214 33.37 -28.71 14.88
N ASP A 215 32.05 -28.76 14.72
CA ASP A 215 31.34 -29.86 14.04
C ASP A 215 31.69 -31.27 14.53
N GLY A 216 31.85 -31.44 15.85
CA GLY A 216 32.15 -32.75 16.44
C GLY A 216 33.61 -33.19 16.36
N ARG A 217 34.52 -32.28 15.98
CA ARG A 217 35.96 -32.53 15.89
C ARG A 217 36.74 -31.40 16.53
N VAL A 218 37.96 -31.71 16.97
CA VAL A 218 38.90 -30.68 17.40
C VAL A 218 39.78 -30.33 16.20
N GLN A 219 39.73 -29.06 15.80
CA GLN A 219 40.65 -28.48 14.83
C GLN A 219 41.89 -28.00 15.58
N PHE A 220 43.07 -28.36 15.09
CA PHE A 220 44.32 -27.96 15.69
C PHE A 220 45.14 -27.17 14.69
N GLU A 221 45.84 -26.16 15.19
CA GLU A 221 46.88 -25.44 14.47
C GLU A 221 48.02 -25.12 15.44
N TRP A 222 49.28 -25.26 15.03
CA TRP A 222 50.42 -24.90 15.88
C TRP A 222 51.64 -24.41 15.10
N THR A 223 52.51 -23.73 15.83
CA THR A 223 53.79 -23.25 15.30
C THR A 223 54.70 -24.43 14.91
N PRO A 224 55.30 -24.44 13.70
CA PRO A 224 56.28 -25.47 13.33
C PRO A 224 57.48 -25.55 14.30
N ALA A 225 58.20 -26.66 14.25
CA ALA A 225 59.39 -26.83 15.10
C ALA A 225 60.48 -25.85 14.66
N PRO A 226 61.23 -25.25 15.61
CA PRO A 226 62.09 -24.10 15.32
C PRO A 226 63.30 -24.46 14.43
N GLU A 227 63.81 -25.69 14.53
CA GLU A 227 64.93 -26.15 13.72
C GLU A 227 64.42 -26.93 12.49
N PRO A 228 64.89 -26.62 11.27
CA PRO A 228 64.50 -27.40 10.09
C PRO A 228 65.17 -28.78 10.13
N ALA A 229 64.38 -29.83 9.91
CA ALA A 229 64.86 -31.20 9.82
C ALA A 229 64.21 -31.92 8.63
N ALA A 230 64.89 -32.92 8.07
CA ALA A 230 64.36 -33.67 6.92
C ALA A 230 63.06 -34.42 7.25
N VAL A 231 62.92 -34.88 8.50
CA VAL A 231 61.70 -35.48 9.02
C VAL A 231 61.37 -34.88 10.38
N THR A 232 60.14 -34.39 10.52
CA THR A 232 59.56 -33.95 11.79
C THR A 232 58.27 -34.71 12.05
N PHE A 233 58.17 -35.35 13.22
CA PHE A 233 56.93 -35.95 13.71
C PHE A 233 56.40 -35.14 14.89
N TYR A 234 55.16 -34.69 14.79
CA TYR A 234 54.39 -34.10 15.88
C TYR A 234 53.54 -35.17 16.54
N ARG A 235 53.77 -35.40 17.82
CA ARG A 235 53.00 -36.29 18.67
C ARG A 235 52.07 -35.45 19.53
N ILE A 236 50.76 -35.63 19.33
CA ILE A 236 49.71 -34.93 20.07
C ILE A 236 49.29 -35.80 21.25
N ILE A 237 49.40 -35.24 22.44
CA ILE A 237 49.08 -35.89 23.71
C ILE A 237 47.92 -35.15 24.35
N SER A 238 46.99 -35.89 24.96
CA SER A 238 45.83 -35.36 25.68
C SER A 238 45.84 -35.79 27.14
N SER A 239 45.36 -34.92 28.02
CA SER A 239 45.11 -35.19 29.43
C SER A 239 43.88 -34.42 29.90
N ASP A 240 43.10 -35.00 30.80
CA ASP A 240 41.89 -34.37 31.37
C ASP A 240 42.18 -33.67 32.72
N ALA A 241 43.45 -33.67 33.17
CA ALA A 241 43.84 -33.15 34.48
C ALA A 241 44.66 -31.84 34.42
N THR A 242 45.62 -31.74 33.50
CA THR A 242 46.49 -30.57 33.32
C THR A 242 47.20 -30.67 31.97
N TRP A 243 47.86 -29.59 31.52
CA TRP A 243 48.69 -29.65 30.32
C TRP A 243 49.79 -30.72 30.48
N PRO A 244 49.88 -31.71 29.56
CA PRO A 244 50.81 -32.83 29.68
C PRO A 244 52.24 -32.42 29.28
N THR A 245 52.88 -31.61 30.13
CA THR A 245 54.23 -31.02 29.94
C THR A 245 55.38 -31.90 30.44
N GLY A 246 55.04 -33.03 31.08
CA GLY A 246 55.98 -34.08 31.47
C GLY A 246 56.39 -34.95 30.29
N SER A 247 56.64 -36.24 30.55
CA SER A 247 56.92 -37.18 29.47
C SER A 247 55.67 -37.42 28.60
N PRO A 248 55.78 -37.37 27.25
CA PRO A 248 54.67 -37.74 26.36
C PRO A 248 54.28 -39.23 26.45
N ASP A 249 55.06 -40.05 27.16
CA ASP A 249 54.80 -41.48 27.35
C ASP A 249 53.82 -41.78 28.50
N MET A 250 53.51 -40.79 29.35
CA MET A 250 52.66 -40.97 30.53
C MET A 250 51.17 -40.78 30.27
N GLU A 251 50.81 -40.23 29.12
CA GLU A 251 49.49 -39.67 28.84
C GLU A 251 48.91 -40.23 27.53
N ALA A 252 47.62 -40.02 27.31
CA ALA A 252 46.93 -40.58 26.16
C ALA A 252 47.37 -39.89 24.86
N THR A 253 47.99 -40.65 23.95
CA THR A 253 48.35 -40.16 22.62
C THR A 253 47.10 -40.07 21.74
N VAL A 254 46.80 -38.88 21.23
CA VAL A 254 45.74 -38.64 20.23
C VAL A 254 46.19 -39.18 18.87
N GLY A 255 47.42 -38.87 18.49
CA GLY A 255 48.02 -39.36 17.25
C GLY A 255 49.38 -38.74 16.96
N VAL A 256 49.98 -39.16 15.84
CA VAL A 256 51.27 -38.66 15.35
C VAL A 256 51.09 -38.20 13.90
N THR A 257 51.54 -37.00 13.57
CA THR A 257 51.40 -36.40 12.24
C THR A 257 52.67 -35.65 11.84
N SER A 258 52.85 -35.35 10.57
CA SER A 258 53.87 -34.42 10.08
C SER A 258 53.30 -33.03 9.75
N ALA A 259 51.97 -32.89 9.73
CA ALA A 259 51.30 -31.62 9.50
C ALA A 259 51.32 -30.76 10.77
N THR A 260 51.22 -29.44 10.61
CA THR A 260 51.11 -28.47 11.72
C THR A 260 49.69 -27.92 11.91
N ALA A 261 48.74 -28.40 11.10
CA ALA A 261 47.33 -28.08 11.22
C ALA A 261 46.48 -29.26 10.71
N GLY A 262 45.30 -29.46 11.30
CA GLY A 262 44.34 -30.51 10.91
C GLY A 262 43.32 -30.86 12.00
N THR A 263 42.40 -31.77 11.70
CA THR A 263 41.32 -32.19 12.63
C THR A 263 41.51 -33.60 13.18
N ALA A 264 41.09 -33.78 14.44
CA ALA A 264 41.03 -35.07 15.11
C ALA A 264 39.68 -35.26 15.81
N THR A 265 39.25 -36.52 15.93
CA THR A 265 38.12 -36.89 16.79
C THR A 265 38.67 -37.18 18.17
N VAL A 266 38.31 -36.34 19.14
CA VAL A 266 38.71 -36.49 20.55
C VAL A 266 37.44 -36.64 21.39
N ASP A 267 37.44 -37.58 22.32
CA ASP A 267 36.34 -37.80 23.26
C ASP A 267 36.65 -37.04 24.56
N SER A 268 35.68 -36.27 25.07
CA SER A 268 35.81 -35.54 26.33
C SER A 268 35.92 -36.45 27.54
N ARG A 269 35.52 -37.73 27.43
CA ARG A 269 35.48 -38.72 28.52
C ARG A 269 34.70 -38.22 29.75
N GLY A 270 33.79 -37.26 29.54
CA GLY A 270 33.00 -36.61 30.59
C GLY A 270 33.68 -35.45 31.32
N ALA A 271 34.92 -35.09 30.97
CA ALA A 271 35.63 -33.93 31.52
C ALA A 271 35.14 -32.60 30.92
N SER A 272 35.24 -31.52 31.68
CA SER A 272 34.90 -30.16 31.23
C SER A 272 35.98 -29.54 30.34
N ILE A 273 37.24 -29.92 30.53
CA ILE A 273 38.39 -29.48 29.74
C ILE A 273 39.21 -30.71 29.34
N THR A 274 39.69 -30.73 28.10
CA THR A 274 40.80 -31.60 27.69
C THR A 274 41.99 -30.74 27.32
N TYR A 275 43.13 -31.00 27.94
CA TYR A 275 44.39 -30.31 27.70
C TYR A 275 45.23 -31.08 26.69
N PHE A 276 45.90 -30.36 25.79
CA PHE A 276 46.75 -30.91 24.75
C PHE A 276 48.19 -30.43 24.90
N ALA A 277 49.14 -31.30 24.55
CA ALA A 277 50.53 -30.93 24.31
C ALA A 277 51.01 -31.52 22.99
N ILE A 278 51.71 -30.71 22.20
CA ILE A 278 52.29 -31.09 20.92
C ILE A 278 53.79 -31.22 21.09
N TRP A 279 54.32 -32.41 20.83
CA TRP A 279 55.75 -32.73 20.94
C TRP A 279 56.35 -33.02 19.58
N ALA A 280 57.47 -32.39 19.22
CA ALA A 280 58.18 -32.65 17.98
C ALA A 280 59.38 -33.57 18.19
N HIS A 281 59.52 -34.53 17.28
CA HIS A 281 60.69 -35.38 17.13
C HIS A 281 61.31 -35.12 15.75
N GLN A 282 62.61 -34.82 15.70
CA GLN A 282 63.27 -34.36 14.48
C GLN A 282 64.50 -35.20 14.14
N GLY A 283 64.72 -35.48 12.87
CA GLY A 283 65.93 -36.17 12.41
C GLY A 283 65.99 -36.32 10.90
N ASP A 284 67.09 -36.89 10.40
CA ASP A 284 67.36 -37.02 8.96
C ASP A 284 66.55 -38.14 8.29
N SER A 285 65.88 -38.98 9.07
CA SER A 285 65.03 -40.08 8.61
C SER A 285 63.93 -40.39 9.63
N PRO A 286 62.85 -41.10 9.25
CA PRO A 286 61.80 -41.46 10.20
C PRO A 286 62.30 -42.22 11.43
N LEU A 287 63.28 -43.12 11.25
CA LEU A 287 63.88 -43.86 12.36
C LEU A 287 64.77 -42.97 13.24
N ALA A 288 65.51 -42.04 12.64
CA ALA A 288 66.34 -41.09 13.38
C ALA A 288 65.47 -40.14 14.21
N ALA A 289 64.43 -39.56 13.61
CA ALA A 289 63.48 -38.69 14.29
C ALA A 289 62.82 -39.42 15.47
N ALA A 290 62.33 -40.65 15.28
CA ALA A 290 61.75 -41.42 16.37
C ALA A 290 62.73 -41.69 17.54
N ARG A 291 64.05 -41.64 17.30
CA ARG A 291 65.08 -41.90 18.31
C ARG A 291 65.64 -40.65 18.99
N THR A 292 65.20 -39.45 18.61
CA THR A 292 65.60 -38.21 19.29
C THR A 292 64.66 -37.88 20.45
N GLN A 293 65.19 -37.20 21.46
CA GLN A 293 64.36 -36.65 22.53
C GLN A 293 63.38 -35.62 21.96
N PRO A 294 62.12 -35.60 22.42
CA PRO A 294 61.12 -34.68 21.92
C PRO A 294 61.31 -33.26 22.44
N ILE A 295 60.88 -32.29 21.64
CA ILE A 295 60.78 -30.88 22.00
C ILE A 295 59.31 -30.53 22.20
N LEU A 296 58.97 -29.90 23.34
CA LEU A 296 57.61 -29.40 23.55
C LEU A 296 57.38 -28.18 22.66
N ILE A 297 56.53 -28.34 21.66
CA ILE A 297 56.23 -27.28 20.71
C ILE A 297 55.22 -26.33 21.30
N ALA A 298 54.07 -26.86 21.72
CA ALA A 298 52.94 -26.05 22.12
C ALA A 298 52.04 -26.79 23.11
N GLN A 299 51.23 -26.00 23.82
CA GLN A 299 50.15 -26.45 24.68
C GLN A 299 48.87 -25.76 24.21
N SER A 300 47.74 -26.44 24.35
CA SER A 300 46.43 -25.88 24.06
C SER A 300 45.37 -26.62 24.89
N GLU A 301 44.13 -26.18 24.82
CA GLU A 301 43.02 -26.76 25.56
C GLU A 301 41.72 -26.62 24.78
N VAL A 302 40.79 -27.54 25.02
CA VAL A 302 39.41 -27.41 24.56
C VAL A 302 38.52 -27.45 25.79
N VAL A 303 37.70 -26.41 25.95
CA VAL A 303 36.57 -26.43 26.88
C VAL A 303 35.37 -26.99 26.13
N TRP A 304 34.84 -28.12 26.62
CA TRP A 304 33.75 -28.79 25.93
C TRP A 304 32.43 -28.02 26.09
N PRO A 305 31.72 -27.70 24.99
CA PRO A 305 30.45 -26.99 25.06
C PRO A 305 29.35 -27.87 25.66
N PRO A 306 28.22 -27.26 26.09
CA PRO A 306 27.02 -28.04 26.38
C PRO A 306 26.51 -28.72 25.09
N SER A 307 25.75 -29.79 25.25
CA SER A 307 25.18 -30.58 24.15
C SER A 307 23.68 -30.76 24.33
N ALA A 308 23.00 -31.18 23.26
CA ALA A 308 21.56 -31.42 23.25
C ALA A 308 20.76 -30.20 23.76
N PHE A 309 21.15 -29.00 23.32
CA PHE A 309 20.47 -27.79 23.72
C PHE A 309 19.12 -27.69 23.00
N THR A 310 18.04 -27.58 23.76
CA THR A 310 16.69 -27.43 23.26
C THR A 310 15.98 -26.29 23.98
N THR A 311 15.01 -25.67 23.32
CA THR A 311 14.22 -24.58 23.91
C THR A 311 12.72 -24.81 23.72
N ASN A 312 11.93 -24.23 24.63
CA ASN A 312 10.48 -24.23 24.58
C ASN A 312 9.93 -22.91 25.15
N VAL A 313 8.85 -22.41 24.57
CA VAL A 313 8.13 -21.23 25.07
C VAL A 313 6.95 -21.70 25.91
N THR A 314 6.87 -21.24 27.15
CA THR A 314 5.82 -21.63 28.09
C THR A 314 4.53 -20.82 27.86
N PRO A 315 3.37 -21.28 28.38
CA PRO A 315 2.11 -20.53 28.27
C PRO A 315 2.17 -19.11 28.89
N ASP A 316 2.95 -18.91 29.94
CA ASP A 316 3.21 -17.61 30.57
C ASP A 316 4.29 -16.78 29.85
N LYS A 317 4.62 -17.15 28.59
CA LYS A 317 5.52 -16.41 27.69
C LYS A 317 6.98 -16.33 28.15
N ALA A 318 7.40 -17.21 29.05
CA ALA A 318 8.82 -17.39 29.37
C ALA A 318 9.48 -18.34 28.35
N VAL A 319 10.78 -18.17 28.14
CA VAL A 319 11.58 -19.11 27.34
C VAL A 319 12.34 -20.01 28.29
N THR A 320 12.21 -21.32 28.10
CA THR A 320 12.92 -22.33 28.87
C THR A 320 13.86 -23.09 27.97
N GLY A 321 15.11 -23.23 28.39
CA GLY A 321 16.10 -24.06 27.69
C GLY A 321 16.56 -25.22 28.55
N SER A 322 16.98 -26.31 27.91
CA SER A 322 17.60 -27.46 28.58
C SER A 322 18.78 -27.98 27.79
N TRP A 323 19.82 -28.43 28.46
CA TRP A 323 21.04 -28.97 27.85
C TRP A 323 21.66 -30.06 28.73
N THR A 324 22.67 -30.73 28.17
CA THR A 324 23.59 -31.62 28.89
C THR A 324 24.98 -31.01 28.92
N ALA A 325 25.46 -30.63 30.11
CA ALA A 325 26.79 -30.05 30.29
C ALA A 325 27.80 -31.11 30.76
N PRO A 326 29.09 -30.99 30.38
CA PRO A 326 30.16 -31.81 30.95
C PRO A 326 30.25 -31.67 32.48
N ALA A 327 30.77 -32.70 33.14
CA ALA A 327 30.84 -32.71 34.60
C ALA A 327 31.79 -31.62 35.11
N GLY A 328 31.35 -30.85 36.10
CA GLY A 328 32.15 -29.77 36.69
C GLY A 328 32.17 -28.46 35.89
N SER A 329 31.49 -28.39 34.73
CA SER A 329 31.37 -27.14 33.96
C SER A 329 30.41 -26.15 34.62
N ARG A 330 30.77 -24.86 34.58
CA ARG A 330 29.85 -23.74 34.85
C ARG A 330 29.26 -23.29 33.52
N VAL A 331 27.94 -23.31 33.39
CA VAL A 331 27.28 -22.86 32.15
C VAL A 331 26.76 -21.45 32.32
N GLU A 332 27.02 -20.60 31.34
CA GLU A 332 26.40 -19.29 31.20
C GLU A 332 25.56 -19.24 29.93
N VAL A 333 24.41 -18.58 30.01
CA VAL A 333 23.52 -18.40 28.86
C VAL A 333 23.45 -16.92 28.52
N GLN A 334 23.63 -16.62 27.24
CA GLN A 334 23.59 -15.28 26.69
C GLN A 334 22.53 -15.16 25.60
N ARG A 335 21.96 -13.96 25.48
CA ARG A 335 20.85 -13.67 24.57
C ARG A 335 21.29 -12.76 23.42
N PHE A 336 21.04 -13.19 22.18
CA PHE A 336 21.38 -12.48 20.96
C PHE A 336 20.14 -12.21 20.10
N PRO A 337 20.04 -11.04 19.45
CA PRO A 337 19.11 -10.86 18.34
C PRO A 337 19.47 -11.81 17.20
N ALA A 338 18.47 -12.28 16.44
CA ALA A 338 18.73 -13.07 15.24
C ALA A 338 19.61 -12.33 14.23
N GLY A 339 20.55 -13.04 13.59
CA GLY A 339 21.48 -12.51 12.59
C GLY A 339 22.72 -11.80 13.16
N VAL A 340 22.87 -11.72 14.48
CA VAL A 340 24.09 -11.19 15.12
C VAL A 340 25.13 -12.30 15.25
N ASN A 341 26.41 -12.00 14.97
CA ASN A 341 27.49 -12.94 15.18
C ASN A 341 27.59 -13.34 16.66
N ILE A 342 27.68 -14.63 16.94
CA ILE A 342 27.65 -15.16 18.29
C ILE A 342 29.07 -15.30 18.79
N SER A 343 29.41 -14.52 19.80
CA SER A 343 30.68 -14.58 20.52
C SER A 343 30.41 -14.27 21.98
N TYR A 344 31.21 -14.84 22.87
CA TYR A 344 31.04 -14.63 24.31
C TYR A 344 31.12 -13.14 24.68
N ASP A 345 30.03 -12.62 25.26
CA ASP A 345 29.88 -11.23 25.68
C ASP A 345 29.16 -11.17 27.05
N PRO A 346 29.88 -10.92 28.15
CA PRO A 346 29.30 -10.86 29.50
C PRO A 346 28.14 -9.86 29.64
N SER A 347 28.05 -8.83 28.79
CA SER A 347 26.96 -7.85 28.86
C SER A 347 25.59 -8.40 28.41
N ARG A 348 25.59 -9.56 27.74
CA ARG A 348 24.39 -10.23 27.20
C ARG A 348 23.93 -11.41 28.05
N GLN A 349 24.60 -11.63 29.18
CA GLN A 349 24.33 -12.74 30.08
C GLN A 349 22.93 -12.62 30.69
N LEU A 350 22.23 -13.74 30.75
CA LEU A 350 21.02 -13.84 31.55
C LEU A 350 21.36 -13.71 33.05
N PRO A 351 20.42 -13.21 33.87
CA PRO A 351 20.59 -13.19 35.32
C PRO A 351 20.98 -14.57 35.87
N ALA A 352 21.89 -14.60 36.85
CA ALA A 352 22.40 -15.85 37.39
C ALA A 352 21.32 -16.75 38.02
N ASP A 353 20.24 -16.17 38.53
CA ASP A 353 19.07 -16.88 39.08
C ASP A 353 18.13 -17.44 38.00
N ALA A 354 18.35 -17.08 36.73
CA ALA A 354 17.64 -17.63 35.57
C ALA A 354 18.34 -18.88 34.99
N VAL A 355 19.58 -19.18 35.40
CA VAL A 355 20.41 -20.27 34.85
C VAL A 355 20.65 -21.35 35.90
N PHE A 356 20.38 -22.60 35.54
CA PHE A 356 20.54 -23.79 36.37
C PHE A 356 21.48 -24.77 35.69
N THR A 357 21.95 -25.79 36.40
CA THR A 357 22.99 -26.74 35.91
C THR A 357 22.66 -27.40 34.56
N GLY A 358 21.38 -27.63 34.26
CA GLY A 358 20.96 -28.27 33.00
C GLY A 358 19.89 -27.50 32.24
N GLY A 359 19.66 -26.22 32.55
CA GLY A 359 18.58 -25.46 31.92
C GLY A 359 18.51 -24.00 32.34
N PHE A 360 17.73 -23.20 31.63
CA PHE A 360 17.48 -21.79 31.97
C PHE A 360 15.99 -21.46 31.88
N ILE A 361 15.57 -20.38 32.52
CA ILE A 361 14.22 -19.80 32.41
C ILE A 361 14.32 -18.28 32.25
N ASP A 362 14.12 -17.77 31.04
CA ASP A 362 14.04 -16.33 30.74
C ASP A 362 12.58 -15.86 30.76
N ARG A 363 12.19 -15.21 31.86
CA ARG A 363 10.84 -14.61 32.03
C ARG A 363 10.70 -13.23 31.38
N ALA A 364 11.80 -12.66 30.90
CA ALA A 364 11.86 -11.32 30.31
C ALA A 364 12.31 -11.39 28.84
N ALA A 365 12.01 -12.49 28.18
CA ALA A 365 12.29 -12.68 26.76
C ALA A 365 11.53 -11.63 25.92
N PRO A 366 12.20 -10.95 24.96
CA PRO A 366 11.54 -10.02 24.05
C PRO A 366 10.43 -10.71 23.26
N GLN A 367 9.22 -10.15 23.30
CA GLN A 367 8.10 -10.67 22.53
C GLN A 367 8.13 -10.14 21.09
N GLY A 368 7.66 -10.94 20.15
CA GLY A 368 7.51 -10.60 18.74
C GLY A 368 8.82 -10.65 17.93
N GLN A 369 9.95 -10.93 18.57
CA GLN A 369 11.28 -10.96 17.94
C GLN A 369 11.85 -12.39 17.95
N GLN A 370 12.60 -12.74 16.90
CA GLN A 370 13.42 -13.95 16.88
C GLN A 370 14.66 -13.71 17.75
N VAL A 371 14.91 -14.61 18.70
CA VAL A 371 16.01 -14.49 19.66
C VAL A 371 16.83 -15.78 19.62
N VAL A 372 18.15 -15.65 19.67
CA VAL A 372 19.07 -16.78 19.80
C VAL A 372 19.61 -16.82 21.21
N TYR A 373 19.47 -17.97 21.86
CA TYR A 373 20.12 -18.26 23.14
C TYR A 373 21.38 -19.07 22.86
N ALA A 374 22.51 -18.59 23.38
CA ALA A 374 23.80 -19.27 23.28
C ALA A 374 24.24 -19.70 24.68
N ALA A 375 24.56 -20.99 24.85
CA ALA A 375 25.07 -21.55 26.08
C ALA A 375 26.56 -21.82 25.96
N PHE A 376 27.34 -21.29 26.89
CA PHE A 376 28.79 -21.42 26.96
C PHE A 376 29.19 -22.17 28.22
N CYS A 377 30.12 -23.11 28.12
CA CYS A 377 30.80 -23.69 29.28
C CYS A 377 32.03 -22.85 29.62
N LEU A 378 32.15 -22.50 30.90
CA LEU A 378 33.31 -21.82 31.45
C LEU A 378 34.04 -22.80 32.37
N ALA A 379 35.36 -22.79 32.28
CA ALA A 379 36.21 -23.63 33.11
C ALA A 379 37.48 -22.89 33.53
N GLU A 380 37.93 -23.16 34.76
CA GLU A 380 39.16 -22.59 35.31
C GLU A 380 40.35 -23.44 34.88
N LEU A 381 41.33 -22.79 34.26
CA LEU A 381 42.58 -23.40 33.86
C LEU A 381 43.55 -23.50 35.07
N PRO A 382 44.54 -24.41 35.05
CA PRO A 382 45.51 -24.58 36.14
C PRO A 382 46.33 -23.31 36.46
N ASN A 383 46.44 -22.38 35.49
CA ASN A 383 47.10 -21.09 35.66
C ASN A 383 46.20 -20.01 36.31
N GLY A 384 44.94 -20.34 36.62
CA GLY A 384 43.95 -19.43 37.20
C GLY A 384 43.19 -18.58 36.18
N ALA A 385 43.44 -18.72 34.88
CA ALA A 385 42.65 -18.08 33.84
C ALA A 385 41.32 -18.82 33.61
N THR A 386 40.32 -18.13 33.07
CA THR A 386 39.05 -18.75 32.67
C THR A 386 39.04 -18.94 31.16
N ALA A 387 38.83 -20.17 30.71
CA ALA A 387 38.58 -20.48 29.32
C ALA A 387 37.07 -20.67 29.08
N VAL A 388 36.64 -20.40 27.85
CA VAL A 388 35.24 -20.45 27.41
C VAL A 388 35.14 -21.39 26.22
N SER A 389 34.13 -22.25 26.19
CA SER A 389 33.84 -23.12 25.04
C SER A 389 33.30 -22.32 23.86
N ASP A 390 33.24 -22.97 22.70
CA ASP A 390 32.32 -22.57 21.64
C ASP A 390 30.85 -22.59 22.13
N PRO A 391 29.96 -21.78 21.54
CA PRO A 391 28.55 -21.76 21.93
C PRO A 391 27.77 -22.94 21.34
N GLU A 392 26.88 -23.51 22.13
CA GLU A 392 25.73 -24.26 21.59
C GLU A 392 24.53 -23.30 21.52
N THR A 393 23.80 -23.30 20.41
CA THR A 393 22.79 -22.26 20.15
C THR A 393 21.41 -22.83 19.83
N VAL A 394 20.36 -22.12 20.28
CA VAL A 394 18.96 -22.43 19.97
C VAL A 394 18.18 -21.15 19.70
N GLU A 395 17.25 -21.21 18.74
CA GLU A 395 16.37 -20.09 18.45
C GLU A 395 15.03 -20.22 19.18
N ALA A 396 14.52 -19.10 19.67
CA ALA A 396 13.18 -19.02 20.25
C ALA A 396 12.46 -17.75 19.77
N ARG A 397 11.13 -17.83 19.66
CA ARG A 397 10.28 -16.68 19.37
C ARG A 397 9.07 -16.70 20.29
N VAL A 398 8.93 -15.66 21.10
CA VAL A 398 7.76 -15.49 21.96
C VAL A 398 6.70 -14.70 21.20
N THR A 399 5.65 -15.38 20.75
CA THR A 399 4.50 -14.74 20.08
C THR A 399 3.67 -13.95 21.10
N PRO A 400 3.55 -12.61 20.95
CA PRO A 400 2.71 -11.78 21.81
C PRO A 400 1.23 -12.11 21.61
N GLU A 401 0.38 -11.71 22.56
CA GLU A 401 -1.06 -11.88 22.41
C GLU A 401 -1.63 -10.82 21.46
N ALA A 402 -2.52 -11.24 20.55
CA ALA A 402 -3.32 -10.29 19.79
C ALA A 402 -4.35 -9.63 20.71
N GLN A 403 -4.64 -8.36 20.44
CA GLN A 403 -5.38 -7.47 21.32
C GLN A 403 -6.41 -6.71 20.50
N GLN A 404 -7.56 -6.42 21.11
CA GLN A 404 -8.54 -5.53 20.52
C GLN A 404 -7.99 -4.10 20.49
N ILE A 405 -8.11 -3.45 19.34
CA ILE A 405 -7.65 -2.07 19.14
C ILE A 405 -8.78 -1.12 19.53
N GLU A 406 -8.48 -0.11 20.36
CA GLU A 406 -9.36 1.05 20.51
C GLU A 406 -9.29 1.85 19.20
N PHE A 407 -10.38 1.80 18.44
CA PHE A 407 -10.48 2.30 17.07
C PHE A 407 -11.68 3.24 16.97
N LYS A 408 -11.50 4.41 16.34
CA LYS A 408 -12.56 5.40 16.14
C LYS A 408 -12.51 5.96 14.73
N VAL A 409 -13.68 6.19 14.17
CA VAL A 409 -13.86 6.85 12.88
C VAL A 409 -14.89 7.94 13.06
N GLU A 410 -14.57 9.14 12.58
CA GLU A 410 -15.43 10.32 12.63
C GLU A 410 -15.43 11.00 11.27
N ARG A 411 -16.47 11.78 10.95
CA ARG A 411 -16.44 12.62 9.74
C ARG A 411 -15.43 13.74 9.92
N SER A 412 -14.59 13.97 8.92
CA SER A 412 -13.60 15.04 8.95
C SER A 412 -14.28 16.40 8.97
N THR A 413 -13.82 17.27 9.85
CA THR A 413 -14.25 18.69 9.90
C THR A 413 -13.45 19.57 8.95
N ALA A 414 -12.27 19.11 8.52
CA ALA A 414 -11.38 19.83 7.60
C ALA A 414 -11.83 19.68 6.15
N ARG A 415 -12.25 18.46 5.76
CA ARG A 415 -12.66 18.14 4.38
C ARG A 415 -14.02 17.44 4.35
N PRO A 416 -15.06 18.10 3.80
CA PRO A 416 -16.37 17.48 3.62
C PRO A 416 -16.27 16.18 2.80
N GLY A 417 -16.92 15.12 3.28
CA GLY A 417 -16.91 13.80 2.64
C GLY A 417 -15.72 12.91 2.99
N ALA A 418 -14.73 13.42 3.73
CA ALA A 418 -13.63 12.62 4.27
C ALA A 418 -13.90 12.16 5.71
N TYR A 419 -13.08 11.23 6.19
CA TYR A 419 -13.13 10.68 7.55
C TYR A 419 -11.80 10.88 8.27
N THR A 420 -11.89 11.14 9.57
CA THR A 420 -10.78 11.07 10.51
C THR A 420 -10.79 9.71 11.17
N ILE A 421 -9.70 8.96 11.02
CA ILE A 421 -9.52 7.63 11.61
C ILE A 421 -8.47 7.72 12.70
N THR A 422 -8.77 7.22 13.91
CA THR A 422 -7.83 7.24 15.03
C THR A 422 -7.77 5.89 15.75
N TRP A 423 -6.59 5.52 16.22
CA TRP A 423 -6.37 4.29 16.98
C TRP A 423 -5.16 4.36 17.90
N ILE A 424 -5.11 3.47 18.88
CA ILE A 424 -3.94 3.26 19.74
C ILE A 424 -3.28 1.93 19.34
N PRO A 425 -2.07 1.93 18.74
CA PRO A 425 -1.42 0.70 18.35
C PRO A 425 -0.94 -0.08 19.58
N PRO A 426 -1.08 -1.42 19.58
CA PRO A 426 -0.46 -2.28 20.57
C PRO A 426 1.07 -2.18 20.56
N LYS A 427 1.72 -2.59 21.66
CA LYS A 427 3.19 -2.53 21.81
C LYS A 427 3.94 -3.41 20.81
N TYR A 428 3.33 -4.49 20.36
CA TYR A 428 3.90 -5.46 19.44
C TYR A 428 2.94 -5.72 18.29
N GLY A 429 3.42 -6.36 17.22
CA GLY A 429 2.63 -6.61 16.02
C GLY A 429 2.48 -5.37 15.15
N LYS A 430 1.62 -5.47 14.14
CA LYS A 430 1.24 -4.37 13.25
C LYS A 430 -0.26 -4.15 13.28
N VAL A 431 -0.67 -2.91 13.05
CA VAL A 431 -2.07 -2.55 12.85
C VAL A 431 -2.31 -2.34 11.37
N GLU A 432 -3.28 -3.05 10.81
CA GLU A 432 -3.77 -2.86 9.45
C GLU A 432 -5.21 -2.35 9.51
N LEU A 433 -5.51 -1.32 8.74
CA LEU A 433 -6.83 -0.68 8.72
C LEU A 433 -7.51 -0.98 7.40
N TYR A 434 -8.81 -1.27 7.43
CA TYR A 434 -9.58 -1.62 6.24
C TYR A 434 -10.86 -0.79 6.15
N ALA A 435 -11.25 -0.45 4.92
CA ALA A 435 -12.52 0.17 4.58
C ALA A 435 -13.20 -0.63 3.47
N THR A 436 -14.39 -1.17 3.74
CA THR A 436 -15.13 -2.04 2.82
C THR A 436 -16.53 -1.50 2.56
N ASN A 437 -17.09 -1.69 1.36
CA ASN A 437 -18.49 -1.37 1.06
C ASN A 437 -19.46 -2.54 1.28
N VAL A 438 -18.93 -3.73 1.59
CA VAL A 438 -19.70 -4.94 1.89
C VAL A 438 -19.62 -5.22 3.39
N PRO A 439 -20.73 -5.50 4.07
CA PRO A 439 -20.70 -5.83 5.48
C PRO A 439 -19.94 -7.14 5.72
N LEU A 440 -19.03 -7.11 6.70
CA LEU A 440 -18.30 -8.30 7.13
C LEU A 440 -19.21 -9.25 7.93
N PRO A 441 -18.92 -10.57 7.90
CA PRO A 441 -19.61 -11.56 8.72
C PRO A 441 -19.61 -11.21 10.22
N ALA A 442 -20.73 -11.45 10.88
CA ALA A 442 -20.86 -11.16 12.31
C ALA A 442 -19.98 -12.10 13.16
N GLY A 443 -19.33 -11.54 14.19
CA GLY A 443 -18.58 -12.30 15.19
C GLY A 443 -17.09 -12.47 14.90
N LEU A 444 -16.56 -11.90 13.81
CA LEU A 444 -15.12 -11.84 13.53
C LEU A 444 -14.34 -11.01 14.56
N ASP A 445 -15.03 -10.16 15.31
CA ASP A 445 -14.50 -9.26 16.34
C ASP A 445 -14.42 -9.90 17.74
N LYS A 446 -14.92 -11.13 17.91
CA LYS A 446 -15.10 -11.78 19.22
C LYS A 446 -13.88 -12.52 19.75
N GLU A 447 -13.00 -12.97 18.86
CA GLU A 447 -11.85 -13.81 19.21
C GLU A 447 -10.71 -13.61 18.20
N ALA A 448 -9.49 -13.96 18.60
CA ALA A 448 -8.34 -13.99 17.70
C ALA A 448 -8.50 -15.10 16.65
N ARG A 449 -8.05 -14.82 15.42
CA ARG A 449 -8.13 -15.74 14.27
C ARG A 449 -6.85 -15.68 13.45
N SER A 450 -6.64 -16.68 12.61
CA SER A 450 -5.57 -16.61 11.61
C SER A 450 -5.86 -15.52 10.58
N TRP A 451 -4.78 -14.97 10.03
CA TRP A 451 -4.84 -13.96 9.01
C TRP A 451 -5.54 -14.47 7.74
N GLU A 452 -5.29 -15.73 7.36
CA GLU A 452 -5.95 -16.38 6.22
C GLU A 452 -7.48 -16.39 6.35
N VAL A 453 -8.00 -16.63 7.56
CA VAL A 453 -9.45 -16.59 7.81
C VAL A 453 -9.98 -15.18 7.59
N LEU A 454 -9.34 -14.16 8.15
CA LEU A 454 -9.80 -12.77 7.99
C LEU A 454 -9.78 -12.31 6.52
N GLN A 455 -8.77 -12.73 5.74
CA GLN A 455 -8.71 -12.45 4.31
C GLN A 455 -9.85 -13.11 3.54
N ARG A 456 -10.14 -14.39 3.83
CA ARG A 456 -11.22 -15.13 3.18
C ARG A 456 -12.59 -14.52 3.46
N GLU A 457 -12.77 -13.93 4.65
CA GLU A 457 -14.03 -13.28 5.06
C GLU A 457 -14.14 -11.81 4.59
N GLY A 458 -13.19 -11.30 3.80
CA GLY A 458 -13.32 -10.03 3.08
C GLY A 458 -12.24 -8.99 3.36
N LEU A 459 -11.28 -9.24 4.26
CA LEU A 459 -10.18 -8.29 4.53
C LEU A 459 -9.00 -8.51 3.55
N THR A 460 -9.24 -8.19 2.30
CA THR A 460 -8.25 -8.29 1.22
C THR A 460 -7.45 -6.99 1.06
N SER A 461 -6.32 -7.06 0.34
CA SER A 461 -5.46 -5.90 0.08
C SER A 461 -6.15 -4.77 -0.71
N GLU A 462 -7.23 -5.07 -1.44
CA GLU A 462 -8.04 -4.08 -2.14
C GLU A 462 -8.68 -3.06 -1.19
N TYR A 463 -9.06 -3.51 0.01
CA TYR A 463 -9.74 -2.70 1.01
C TYR A 463 -8.79 -2.10 2.06
N LEU A 464 -7.48 -2.32 1.91
CA LEU A 464 -6.46 -1.84 2.85
C LEU A 464 -6.30 -0.32 2.73
N ILE A 465 -6.42 0.36 3.86
CA ILE A 465 -6.18 1.81 3.96
C ILE A 465 -4.67 2.04 3.94
N SER A 466 -4.17 2.56 2.81
CA SER A 466 -2.75 2.84 2.58
C SER A 466 -2.36 4.31 2.76
N TYR A 467 -3.07 5.01 3.66
CA TYR A 467 -2.82 6.44 3.93
C TYR A 467 -1.68 6.63 4.95
N PRO A 468 -0.90 7.72 4.84
CA PRO A 468 0.06 8.06 5.87
C PRO A 468 -0.67 8.39 7.18
N ALA A 469 -0.06 7.98 8.29
CA ALA A 469 -0.60 8.18 9.62
C ALA A 469 0.37 9.01 10.47
N ASP A 470 -0.19 9.91 11.28
CA ASP A 470 0.56 10.74 12.22
C ASP A 470 0.51 10.14 13.63
N ASP A 471 1.65 10.14 14.32
CA ASP A 471 1.72 9.77 15.74
C ASP A 471 1.58 11.03 16.61
N LEU A 472 0.46 11.11 17.34
CA LEU A 472 0.14 12.20 18.26
C LEU A 472 0.46 11.81 19.72
N GLY A 473 1.59 11.15 19.94
CA GLY A 473 2.06 10.75 21.27
C GLY A 473 1.46 9.43 21.75
N GLY A 474 1.36 8.44 20.87
CA GLY A 474 0.76 7.13 21.09
C GLY A 474 -0.67 6.99 20.56
N LEU A 475 -1.31 8.10 20.15
CA LEU A 475 -2.57 8.09 19.42
C LEU A 475 -2.27 8.31 17.94
N TRP A 476 -2.53 7.31 17.12
CA TRP A 476 -2.30 7.36 15.68
C TRP A 476 -3.54 7.91 14.98
N SER A 477 -3.32 8.70 13.92
CA SER A 477 -4.40 9.41 13.23
C SER A 477 -4.19 9.49 11.71
N ILE A 478 -5.28 9.37 10.96
CA ILE A 478 -5.40 9.69 9.54
C ILE A 478 -6.54 10.72 9.41
N PRO A 479 -6.26 12.02 9.18
CA PRO A 479 -7.27 13.08 9.32
C PRO A 479 -8.23 13.26 8.13
N GLU A 480 -7.85 12.80 6.93
CA GLU A 480 -8.58 13.08 5.69
C GLU A 480 -8.66 11.85 4.77
N PHE A 481 -9.05 10.71 5.34
CA PHE A 481 -9.30 9.51 4.56
C PHE A 481 -10.54 9.69 3.67
N VAL A 482 -10.38 9.49 2.37
CA VAL A 482 -11.48 9.61 1.40
C VAL A 482 -11.87 8.22 0.91
N VAL A 483 -13.14 7.88 1.07
CA VAL A 483 -13.72 6.66 0.50
C VAL A 483 -14.11 6.89 -0.96
N ASP A 484 -14.27 5.81 -1.72
CA ASP A 484 -14.86 5.88 -3.05
C ASP A 484 -16.24 6.57 -2.96
N PRO A 485 -16.51 7.63 -3.75
CA PRO A 485 -17.77 8.36 -3.71
C PRO A 485 -19.01 7.52 -4.07
N SER A 486 -18.85 6.39 -4.74
CA SER A 486 -19.93 5.44 -5.03
C SER A 486 -20.35 4.63 -3.79
N TRP A 487 -19.54 4.60 -2.74
CA TRP A 487 -19.84 3.84 -1.52
C TRP A 487 -20.77 4.63 -0.60
N VAL A 488 -22.07 4.38 -0.74
CA VAL A 488 -23.08 4.97 0.15
C VAL A 488 -22.93 4.46 1.59
N ARG A 489 -22.43 3.23 1.77
CA ARG A 489 -22.09 2.65 3.07
C ARG A 489 -20.66 2.14 3.05
N VAL A 490 -19.94 2.41 4.13
CA VAL A 490 -18.59 1.90 4.35
C VAL A 490 -18.48 1.33 5.76
N HIS A 491 -17.74 0.23 5.89
CA HIS A 491 -17.44 -0.45 7.13
C HIS A 491 -15.93 -0.40 7.37
N PHE A 492 -15.55 0.18 8.49
CA PHE A 492 -14.17 0.34 8.91
C PHE A 492 -13.81 -0.68 9.98
N VAL A 493 -12.65 -1.31 9.84
CA VAL A 493 -12.09 -2.20 10.87
C VAL A 493 -10.60 -1.96 11.03
N ALA A 494 -10.11 -2.16 12.25
CA ALA A 494 -8.70 -2.26 12.56
C ALA A 494 -8.34 -3.70 12.90
N VAL A 495 -7.24 -4.21 12.36
CA VAL A 495 -6.74 -5.56 12.62
C VAL A 495 -5.37 -5.44 13.29
N HIS A 496 -5.27 -5.94 14.52
CA HIS A 496 -3.98 -6.16 15.16
C HIS A 496 -3.45 -7.52 14.70
N ARG A 497 -2.43 -7.51 13.85
CA ARG A 497 -1.77 -8.72 13.35
C ARG A 497 -0.44 -8.92 14.05
N VAL A 498 -0.32 -10.04 14.75
CA VAL A 498 0.90 -10.46 15.44
C VAL A 498 1.76 -11.34 14.53
N ASP A 499 1.14 -12.35 13.93
CA ASP A 499 1.72 -13.27 12.95
C ASP A 499 0.63 -13.78 11.99
N GLU A 500 0.91 -14.85 11.23
CA GLU A 500 -0.07 -15.44 10.29
C GLU A 500 -1.20 -16.17 10.99
N GLU A 501 -0.97 -16.70 12.19
CA GLU A 501 -1.94 -17.52 12.93
C GLU A 501 -2.77 -16.69 13.91
N THR A 502 -2.28 -15.51 14.27
CA THR A 502 -2.85 -14.69 15.34
C THR A 502 -3.06 -13.25 14.89
N ALA A 503 -4.31 -12.91 14.63
CA ALA A 503 -4.79 -11.56 14.38
C ALA A 503 -6.12 -11.31 15.12
N TRP A 504 -6.34 -10.08 15.57
CA TRP A 504 -7.59 -9.67 16.22
C TRP A 504 -8.20 -8.49 15.47
N MET A 505 -9.46 -8.63 15.06
CA MET A 505 -10.23 -7.57 14.39
C MET A 505 -11.04 -6.75 15.39
N SER A 506 -11.07 -5.43 15.24
CA SER A 506 -11.98 -4.57 15.99
C SER A 506 -13.44 -4.83 15.60
N ALA A 507 -14.39 -4.39 16.42
CA ALA A 507 -15.77 -4.27 15.98
C ALA A 507 -15.85 -3.31 14.76
N PRO A 508 -16.67 -3.62 13.74
CA PRO A 508 -16.80 -2.76 12.57
C PRO A 508 -17.52 -1.46 12.90
N ILE A 509 -16.95 -0.34 12.50
CA ILE A 509 -17.58 0.98 12.57
C ILE A 509 -18.17 1.29 11.20
N SER A 510 -19.48 1.48 11.14
CA SER A 510 -20.16 1.76 9.87
C SER A 510 -20.40 3.26 9.71
N MET A 511 -20.15 3.77 8.52
CA MET A 511 -20.51 5.14 8.12
C MET A 511 -21.35 5.11 6.86
N VAL A 512 -22.21 6.11 6.70
CA VAL A 512 -23.02 6.28 5.50
C VAL A 512 -22.91 7.70 4.94
N SER A 513 -22.87 7.78 3.61
CA SER A 513 -22.76 9.01 2.82
C SER A 513 -23.79 8.98 1.70
N PRO A 514 -25.07 9.27 2.00
CA PRO A 514 -26.14 9.25 1.01
C PRO A 514 -25.94 10.28 -0.10
N SER A 515 -26.26 9.89 -1.33
CA SER A 515 -26.22 10.78 -2.50
C SER A 515 -27.51 11.59 -2.64
N ALA A 516 -27.36 12.83 -3.11
CA ALA A 516 -28.50 13.69 -3.41
C ALA A 516 -29.20 13.27 -4.71
N PRO A 517 -30.51 13.49 -4.87
CA PRO A 517 -31.18 13.42 -6.16
C PRO A 517 -30.53 14.35 -7.18
N THR A 518 -30.40 13.86 -8.41
CA THR A 518 -29.82 14.62 -9.53
C THR A 518 -30.89 14.95 -10.56
N TRP A 519 -30.67 15.99 -11.37
CA TRP A 519 -31.59 16.43 -12.44
C TRP A 519 -33.07 16.52 -12.03
N ALA A 520 -33.30 16.91 -10.78
CA ALA A 520 -34.64 17.00 -10.24
C ALA A 520 -35.39 18.18 -10.86
N ARG A 521 -36.63 17.94 -11.29
CA ARG A 521 -37.50 18.96 -11.89
C ARG A 521 -38.95 18.79 -11.46
N VAL A 522 -39.70 19.89 -11.49
CA VAL A 522 -41.16 19.87 -11.29
C VAL A 522 -41.84 19.84 -12.65
N ILE A 523 -42.74 18.88 -12.84
CA ILE A 523 -43.66 18.80 -13.96
C ILE A 523 -45.03 19.23 -13.45
N GLU A 524 -45.51 20.38 -13.92
CA GLU A 524 -46.88 20.82 -13.68
C GLU A 524 -47.81 20.14 -14.70
N ARG A 525 -48.90 19.55 -14.21
CA ARG A 525 -50.01 19.07 -15.03
C ARG A 525 -51.31 19.60 -14.46
N VAL A 526 -51.71 20.80 -14.91
CA VAL A 526 -53.02 21.44 -14.67
C VAL A 526 -53.38 21.60 -13.18
N ASP A 527 -53.69 20.50 -12.51
CA ASP A 527 -54.07 20.39 -11.09
C ASP A 527 -53.08 19.58 -10.23
N SER A 528 -51.97 19.08 -10.80
CA SER A 528 -50.99 18.27 -10.10
C SER A 528 -49.55 18.70 -10.36
N GLN A 529 -48.71 18.60 -9.33
CA GLN A 529 -47.27 18.81 -9.41
C GLN A 529 -46.54 17.51 -9.15
N ILE A 530 -45.70 17.10 -10.10
CA ILE A 530 -44.95 15.86 -10.03
C ILE A 530 -43.47 16.22 -10.07
N ILE A 531 -42.75 15.89 -9.00
CA ILE A 531 -41.30 15.99 -8.94
C ILE A 531 -40.71 14.72 -9.55
N THR A 532 -39.83 14.89 -10.53
CA THR A 532 -39.13 13.78 -11.21
C THR A 532 -37.62 13.94 -11.13
N PHE A 533 -36.92 12.86 -10.83
CA PHE A 533 -35.46 12.72 -10.76
C PHE A 533 -35.06 11.25 -10.99
N PRO A 534 -33.82 10.94 -11.42
CA PRO A 534 -33.29 9.59 -11.32
C PRO A 534 -33.12 9.21 -9.84
N TRP A 535 -33.51 7.99 -9.49
CA TRP A 535 -33.41 7.52 -8.11
C TRP A 535 -31.94 7.43 -7.68
N PRO A 536 -31.52 8.06 -6.56
CA PRO A 536 -30.13 7.96 -6.09
C PRO A 536 -29.79 6.54 -5.65
N GLU A 537 -28.55 6.10 -5.87
CA GLU A 537 -28.09 4.78 -5.46
C GLU A 537 -28.15 4.61 -3.93
N ASP A 538 -28.54 3.41 -3.48
CA ASP A 538 -28.65 2.97 -2.08
C ASP A 538 -29.42 3.89 -1.10
N VAL A 539 -30.10 4.90 -1.61
CA VAL A 539 -31.03 5.75 -0.86
C VAL A 539 -32.34 5.01 -0.62
N LYS A 540 -32.80 5.03 0.64
CA LYS A 540 -34.05 4.37 1.06
C LYS A 540 -35.28 5.24 0.78
N PHE A 541 -35.16 6.53 1.03
CA PHE A 541 -36.24 7.50 0.82
C PHE A 541 -35.69 8.77 0.19
N VAL A 542 -36.49 9.42 -0.64
CA VAL A 542 -36.29 10.83 -0.96
C VAL A 542 -37.36 11.63 -0.25
N LYS A 543 -36.95 12.67 0.48
CA LYS A 543 -37.85 13.60 1.16
C LYS A 543 -37.80 14.96 0.48
N ALA A 544 -38.98 15.56 0.28
CA ALA A 544 -39.13 16.90 -0.24
C ALA A 544 -39.55 17.85 0.87
N TYR A 545 -38.98 19.05 0.85
CA TYR A 545 -39.27 20.15 1.75
C TYR A 545 -39.60 21.40 0.94
N GLN A 546 -40.47 22.26 1.48
CA GLN A 546 -40.84 23.53 0.85
C GLN A 546 -40.26 24.68 1.67
N GLY A 547 -39.61 25.62 0.99
CA GLY A 547 -39.03 26.82 1.60
C GLY A 547 -39.21 28.07 0.75
N PRO A 548 -38.90 29.25 1.30
CA PRO A 548 -38.71 30.47 0.52
C PRO A 548 -37.54 30.32 -0.46
N LYS A 549 -37.61 30.99 -1.61
CA LYS A 549 -36.52 31.00 -2.59
C LYS A 549 -35.24 31.60 -1.99
N GLY A 550 -34.10 30.99 -2.29
CA GLY A 550 -32.78 31.43 -1.80
C GLY A 550 -32.51 31.13 -0.32
N VAL A 551 -33.40 30.42 0.38
CA VAL A 551 -33.22 30.02 1.78
C VAL A 551 -32.91 28.53 1.84
N GLU A 552 -31.80 28.16 2.47
CA GLU A 552 -31.50 26.76 2.75
C GLU A 552 -32.41 26.20 3.84
N ILE A 553 -32.72 24.91 3.76
CA ILE A 553 -33.50 24.19 4.76
C ILE A 553 -32.60 23.19 5.47
N ASP A 554 -32.67 23.19 6.80
CA ASP A 554 -32.18 22.09 7.61
C ASP A 554 -33.25 20.98 7.68
N PRO A 555 -32.98 19.78 7.11
CA PRO A 555 -33.96 18.71 7.07
C PRO A 555 -34.25 18.08 8.45
N TYR A 556 -33.38 18.29 9.45
CA TYR A 556 -33.57 17.75 10.81
C TYR A 556 -34.57 18.58 11.63
N SER A 557 -34.66 19.89 11.40
CA SER A 557 -35.56 20.80 12.11
C SER A 557 -36.88 21.06 11.37
N ASN A 558 -36.98 20.69 10.11
CA ASN A 558 -38.16 20.94 9.28
C ASN A 558 -38.96 19.66 9.00
N ARG A 559 -40.24 19.84 8.67
CA ARG A 559 -41.12 18.72 8.28
C ARG A 559 -41.18 18.61 6.76
N ALA A 560 -40.95 17.40 6.24
CA ALA A 560 -41.11 17.11 4.82
C ALA A 560 -42.57 17.31 4.38
N ILE A 561 -42.76 17.89 3.20
CA ILE A 561 -44.08 18.02 2.56
C ILE A 561 -44.52 16.71 1.90
N GLU A 562 -43.54 15.89 1.49
CA GLU A 562 -43.76 14.59 0.88
C GLU A 562 -42.50 13.72 1.09
N GLN A 563 -42.70 12.42 1.19
CA GLN A 563 -41.62 11.44 1.20
C GLN A 563 -42.01 10.24 0.35
N MET A 564 -41.02 9.59 -0.26
CA MET A 564 -41.30 8.48 -1.16
C MET A 564 -40.19 7.44 -1.11
N THR A 565 -40.56 6.17 -1.28
CA THR A 565 -39.65 5.05 -1.56
C THR A 565 -39.46 4.82 -3.05
N ARG A 566 -38.43 4.07 -3.45
CA ARG A 566 -38.19 3.72 -4.87
C ARG A 566 -39.40 3.03 -5.50
N ASP A 567 -39.94 2.03 -4.83
CA ASP A 567 -41.09 1.26 -5.32
C ASP A 567 -42.34 2.12 -5.50
N GLU A 568 -42.55 3.11 -4.64
CA GLU A 568 -43.65 4.08 -4.81
C GLU A 568 -43.40 5.04 -5.96
N TYR A 569 -42.16 5.50 -6.10
CA TYR A 569 -41.74 6.40 -7.17
C TYR A 569 -41.92 5.76 -8.55
N ASP A 570 -41.44 4.53 -8.72
CA ASP A 570 -41.55 3.77 -9.96
C ASP A 570 -43.00 3.45 -10.30
N ARG A 571 -43.82 3.08 -9.30
CA ARG A 571 -45.26 2.83 -9.50
C ARG A 571 -46.06 4.08 -9.86
N ARG A 572 -45.71 5.24 -9.30
CA ARG A 572 -46.46 6.50 -9.50
C ARG A 572 -45.92 7.37 -10.64
N GLY A 573 -44.73 7.04 -11.16
CA GLY A 573 -44.03 7.78 -12.21
C GLY A 573 -43.46 9.13 -11.73
N GLY A 574 -43.21 9.27 -10.44
CA GLY A 574 -42.76 10.53 -9.83
C GLY A 574 -43.32 10.79 -8.42
N MET A 575 -42.70 11.73 -7.72
CA MET A 575 -43.17 12.19 -6.41
C MET A 575 -44.23 13.27 -6.58
N ARG A 576 -45.49 12.92 -6.33
CA ARG A 576 -46.62 13.86 -6.39
C ARG A 576 -46.65 14.72 -5.14
N VAL A 577 -46.61 16.03 -5.30
CA VAL A 577 -46.81 16.94 -4.18
C VAL A 577 -48.30 16.95 -3.83
N THR A 578 -48.64 16.47 -2.64
CA THR A 578 -50.03 16.34 -2.18
C THR A 578 -50.66 17.69 -1.81
N ARG A 579 -49.82 18.68 -1.46
CA ARG A 579 -50.22 20.07 -1.22
C ARG A 579 -49.90 20.92 -2.45
N ALA A 580 -50.90 21.62 -2.99
CA ALA A 580 -50.69 22.53 -4.12
C ALA A 580 -49.58 23.53 -3.83
N LEU A 581 -48.62 23.65 -4.75
CA LEU A 581 -47.54 24.61 -4.63
C LEU A 581 -48.06 26.06 -4.81
N PRO A 582 -47.47 27.04 -4.09
CA PRO A 582 -47.91 28.42 -4.17
C PRO A 582 -47.83 28.99 -5.59
N SER A 583 -48.85 29.75 -5.99
CA SER A 583 -48.94 30.40 -7.31
C SER A 583 -47.87 31.48 -7.53
N ASN A 584 -47.31 32.04 -6.46
CA ASN A 584 -46.17 32.96 -6.48
C ASN A 584 -44.79 32.27 -6.44
N GLY A 585 -44.77 30.94 -6.47
CA GLY A 585 -43.56 30.12 -6.49
C GLY A 585 -42.96 29.87 -5.10
N CYS A 586 -42.03 28.91 -5.06
CA CYS A 586 -41.29 28.53 -3.85
C CYS A 586 -39.98 27.82 -4.22
N ALA A 587 -39.15 27.53 -3.23
CA ALA A 587 -38.06 26.56 -3.38
C ALA A 587 -38.50 25.19 -2.85
N LEU A 588 -38.12 24.14 -3.58
CA LEU A 588 -38.26 22.76 -3.14
C LEU A 588 -36.89 22.17 -2.88
N HIS A 589 -36.65 21.66 -1.68
CA HIS A 589 -35.40 21.03 -1.29
C HIS A 589 -35.59 19.53 -1.20
N LEU A 590 -34.78 18.77 -1.92
CA LEU A 590 -34.82 17.32 -1.95
C LEU A 590 -33.57 16.74 -1.29
N PHE A 591 -33.79 15.74 -0.45
CA PHE A 591 -32.71 15.02 0.23
C PHE A 591 -32.91 13.52 0.06
N GLY A 592 -31.82 12.82 -0.26
CA GLY A 592 -31.73 11.38 -0.13
C GLY A 592 -31.50 11.00 1.33
N VAL A 593 -32.17 9.94 1.79
CA VAL A 593 -32.13 9.49 3.18
C VAL A 593 -31.73 8.02 3.26
N VAL A 594 -30.78 7.75 4.14
CA VAL A 594 -30.36 6.40 4.56
C VAL A 594 -30.38 6.30 6.08
N TYR A 595 -30.33 5.09 6.62
CA TYR A 595 -30.29 4.86 8.07
C TYR A 595 -28.90 4.40 8.53
N LEU A 596 -28.44 4.98 9.63
CA LEU A 596 -27.30 4.52 10.41
C LEU A 596 -27.76 4.36 11.86
N ASP A 597 -27.67 3.14 12.39
CA ASP A 597 -28.06 2.81 13.77
C ASP A 597 -29.47 3.30 14.18
N GLY A 598 -30.42 3.17 13.25
CA GLY A 598 -31.81 3.60 13.45
C GLY A 598 -32.05 5.10 13.29
N SER A 599 -31.01 5.91 13.07
CA SER A 599 -31.10 7.34 12.84
C SER A 599 -31.04 7.68 11.35
N GLU A 600 -31.81 8.69 10.94
CA GLU A 600 -31.79 9.18 9.56
C GLU A 600 -30.53 10.00 9.29
N VAL A 601 -29.86 9.68 8.18
CA VAL A 601 -28.74 10.45 7.65
C VAL A 601 -29.17 11.00 6.29
N TYR A 602 -29.04 12.31 6.15
CA TYR A 602 -29.44 13.05 4.95
C TYR A 602 -28.24 13.29 4.03
N SER A 603 -28.50 13.26 2.72
CA SER A 603 -27.55 13.71 1.70
C SER A 603 -27.36 15.23 1.76
N PRO A 604 -26.40 15.80 1.01
CA PRO A 604 -26.52 17.19 0.59
C PRO A 604 -27.88 17.45 -0.06
N GLY A 605 -28.44 18.64 0.14
CA GLY A 605 -29.72 19.02 -0.47
C GLY A 605 -29.56 19.49 -1.91
N ILE A 606 -30.52 19.17 -2.77
CA ILE A 606 -30.70 19.85 -4.07
C ILE A 606 -31.93 20.74 -4.01
N THR A 607 -31.83 21.95 -4.56
CA THR A 607 -32.91 22.93 -4.57
C THR A 607 -33.46 23.11 -5.98
N ILE A 608 -34.78 23.10 -6.11
CA ILE A 608 -35.50 23.43 -7.34
C ILE A 608 -36.30 24.71 -7.08
N ASP A 609 -36.04 25.75 -7.86
CA ASP A 609 -36.87 26.96 -7.85
C ASP A 609 -38.13 26.72 -8.68
N TYR A 610 -39.26 26.57 -8.00
CA TYR A 610 -40.56 26.51 -8.64
C TYR A 610 -41.05 27.93 -8.96
N PRO A 611 -41.31 28.27 -10.24
CA PRO A 611 -41.69 29.63 -10.63
C PRO A 611 -43.04 30.04 -10.05
N GLY A 612 -43.95 29.09 -9.84
CA GLY A 612 -45.36 29.37 -9.53
C GLY A 612 -46.19 29.41 -10.80
N ILE A 613 -47.41 28.86 -10.74
CA ILE A 613 -48.40 28.95 -11.80
C ILE A 613 -49.72 29.39 -11.17
N ALA A 614 -50.29 30.49 -11.65
CA ALA A 614 -51.59 30.96 -11.23
C ALA A 614 -52.69 30.15 -11.91
N ARG A 615 -53.72 29.74 -11.16
CA ARG A 615 -54.82 28.92 -11.68
C ARG A 615 -56.05 29.79 -11.85
N LEU A 616 -56.42 30.02 -13.10
CA LEU A 616 -57.61 30.75 -13.49
C LEU A 616 -58.77 29.78 -13.74
N ARG A 617 -59.80 29.83 -12.91
CA ARG A 617 -61.07 29.11 -13.13
C ARG A 617 -62.09 30.07 -13.72
N TYR A 618 -62.93 29.58 -14.62
CA TYR A 618 -64.04 30.37 -15.15
C TYR A 618 -65.37 29.61 -15.11
N GLU A 619 -66.45 30.39 -15.03
CA GLU A 619 -67.83 29.91 -15.00
C GLU A 619 -68.64 30.67 -16.05
N ILE A 620 -69.50 29.95 -16.77
CA ILE A 620 -70.43 30.53 -17.72
C ILE A 620 -71.85 30.35 -17.18
N VAL A 621 -72.52 31.45 -16.87
CA VAL A 621 -73.85 31.45 -16.24
C VAL A 621 -74.87 32.05 -17.20
N GLY A 622 -75.84 31.25 -17.65
CA GLY A 622 -76.98 31.76 -18.41
C GLY A 622 -77.83 32.68 -17.55
N MET A 623 -78.16 33.86 -18.06
CA MET A 623 -78.95 34.87 -17.35
C MET A 623 -80.26 35.12 -18.10
N ALA A 624 -81.37 35.26 -17.37
CA ALA A 624 -82.65 35.78 -17.87
C ALA A 624 -82.88 37.15 -17.20
N GLY A 625 -82.53 38.22 -17.91
CA GLY A 625 -82.51 39.56 -17.33
C GLY A 625 -81.37 39.69 -16.31
N ASN A 626 -81.71 39.94 -15.03
CA ASN A 626 -80.75 40.04 -13.93
C ASN A 626 -80.71 38.79 -13.02
N GLN A 627 -81.48 37.76 -13.34
CA GLN A 627 -81.52 36.50 -12.61
C GLN A 627 -80.84 35.38 -13.40
N VAL A 628 -80.34 34.36 -12.71
CA VAL A 628 -79.82 33.14 -13.36
C VAL A 628 -80.98 32.44 -14.05
N ALA A 629 -80.80 32.06 -15.31
CA ALA A 629 -81.78 31.30 -16.06
C ALA A 629 -81.99 29.93 -15.41
N GLN A 630 -83.23 29.60 -15.05
CA GLN A 630 -83.61 28.34 -14.41
C GLN A 630 -84.82 27.72 -15.12
N GLY A 631 -84.82 26.38 -15.24
CA GLY A 631 -85.92 25.64 -15.88
C GLY A 631 -86.07 25.97 -17.38
N ASN A 632 -87.31 26.19 -17.84
CA ASN A 632 -87.64 26.46 -19.24
C ASN A 632 -87.47 27.94 -19.67
N LEU A 633 -86.93 28.81 -18.81
CA LEU A 633 -86.61 30.19 -19.19
C LEU A 633 -85.25 30.20 -19.92
N PRO A 634 -85.23 30.42 -21.26
CA PRO A 634 -83.97 30.47 -21.98
C PRO A 634 -83.16 31.69 -21.53
N PRO A 635 -81.82 31.58 -21.47
CA PRO A 635 -80.97 32.74 -21.20
C PRO A 635 -81.13 33.77 -22.32
N ASN A 636 -81.05 35.06 -21.98
CA ASN A 636 -80.94 36.16 -22.94
C ASN A 636 -79.51 36.71 -23.07
N ARG A 637 -78.59 36.27 -22.19
CA ARG A 637 -77.14 36.44 -22.27
C ARG A 637 -76.44 35.37 -21.43
N TYR A 638 -75.17 35.12 -21.69
CA TYR A 638 -74.32 34.35 -20.78
C TYR A 638 -73.35 35.29 -20.09
N ARG A 639 -73.19 35.14 -18.78
CA ARG A 639 -72.24 35.92 -17.99
C ARG A 639 -71.03 35.07 -17.65
N VAL A 640 -69.84 35.56 -17.98
CA VAL A 640 -68.58 34.89 -17.67
C VAL A 640 -68.01 35.48 -16.39
N PHE A 641 -67.75 34.59 -15.43
CA PHE A 641 -67.05 34.93 -14.20
C PHE A 641 -65.71 34.21 -14.16
N CYS A 642 -64.70 34.86 -13.62
CA CYS A 642 -63.39 34.27 -13.38
C CYS A 642 -63.00 34.36 -11.91
N THR A 643 -62.25 33.36 -11.44
CA THR A 643 -61.64 33.30 -10.11
C THR A 643 -60.21 32.81 -10.28
N SER A 644 -59.25 33.52 -9.69
CA SER A 644 -57.83 33.20 -9.76
C SER A 644 -57.27 32.94 -8.35
N ASP A 645 -56.35 31.99 -8.18
CA ASP A 645 -55.61 31.78 -6.91
C ASP A 645 -54.43 32.76 -6.70
N ALA A 646 -54.25 33.70 -7.63
CA ALA A 646 -53.27 34.77 -7.58
C ALA A 646 -53.85 36.10 -8.06
N GLU A 647 -53.21 37.21 -7.66
CA GLU A 647 -53.50 38.52 -8.24
C GLU A 647 -52.94 38.57 -9.66
N LEU A 648 -53.82 38.76 -10.65
CA LEU A 648 -53.46 38.88 -12.06
C LEU A 648 -53.88 40.26 -12.54
N ARG A 649 -52.90 41.07 -12.98
CA ARG A 649 -53.14 42.44 -13.45
C ARG A 649 -53.10 42.48 -14.97
N GLU A 650 -54.03 43.23 -15.56
CA GLU A 650 -54.07 43.49 -17.00
C GLU A 650 -54.01 42.21 -17.86
N LEU A 651 -54.67 41.14 -17.41
CA LEU A 651 -54.70 39.84 -18.08
C LEU A 651 -55.63 39.89 -19.30
N PRO A 652 -55.12 39.72 -20.53
CA PRO A 652 -55.96 39.67 -21.72
C PRO A 652 -56.61 38.29 -21.84
N LEU A 653 -57.94 38.27 -21.95
CA LEU A 653 -58.75 37.06 -22.04
C LEU A 653 -59.51 37.05 -23.36
N ALA A 654 -59.41 35.94 -24.10
CA ALA A 654 -60.15 35.70 -25.33
C ALA A 654 -61.14 34.55 -25.13
N PHE A 655 -62.40 34.78 -25.47
CA PHE A 655 -63.42 33.73 -25.55
C PHE A 655 -63.60 33.33 -27.01
N VAL A 656 -63.29 32.07 -27.30
CA VAL A 656 -63.32 31.50 -28.65
C VAL A 656 -64.39 30.42 -28.70
N ALA A 657 -65.20 30.40 -29.76
CA ALA A 657 -66.26 29.42 -29.95
C ALA A 657 -66.18 28.70 -31.30
N HIS A 658 -66.62 27.44 -31.33
CA HIS A 658 -66.68 26.63 -32.55
C HIS A 658 -67.97 25.80 -32.60
N GLY A 659 -68.62 25.75 -33.76
CA GLY A 659 -69.95 25.15 -33.90
C GLY A 659 -70.01 23.61 -33.83
N ALA A 660 -68.88 22.90 -33.89
CA ALA A 660 -68.89 21.45 -34.13
C ALA A 660 -68.02 20.57 -33.21
N ARG A 661 -67.05 21.10 -32.43
CA ARG A 661 -66.11 20.26 -31.68
C ARG A 661 -65.41 20.94 -30.49
N LEU A 662 -64.85 20.09 -29.64
CA LEU A 662 -63.79 20.33 -28.65
C LEU A 662 -62.68 19.28 -28.87
N PRO A 663 -61.41 19.50 -28.43
CA PRO A 663 -60.88 20.70 -27.79
C PRO A 663 -60.72 21.86 -28.78
N LEU A 664 -60.58 23.08 -28.25
CA LEU A 664 -60.26 24.29 -29.03
C LEU A 664 -58.83 24.75 -28.73
N GLU A 665 -58.18 25.29 -29.74
CA GLU A 665 -56.99 26.13 -29.63
C GLU A 665 -57.39 27.61 -29.73
N PRO A 666 -56.55 28.57 -29.25
CA PRO A 666 -56.87 30.00 -29.30
C PRO A 666 -57.23 30.53 -30.70
N THR A 667 -56.80 29.86 -31.77
CA THR A 667 -57.04 30.24 -33.17
C THR A 667 -58.00 29.31 -33.92
N ASP A 668 -58.50 28.22 -33.31
CA ASP A 668 -59.30 27.16 -33.97
C ASP A 668 -60.80 27.48 -34.06
N GLY A 669 -61.22 28.72 -33.79
CA GLY A 669 -62.63 29.09 -33.75
C GLY A 669 -62.90 30.57 -33.99
N GLU A 670 -64.16 30.96 -33.82
CA GLU A 670 -64.60 32.35 -33.89
C GLU A 670 -64.30 33.06 -32.58
N LEU A 671 -63.57 34.17 -32.64
CA LEU A 671 -63.35 35.05 -31.49
C LEU A 671 -64.66 35.78 -31.17
N VAL A 672 -65.32 35.38 -30.08
CA VAL A 672 -66.61 35.96 -29.65
C VAL A 672 -66.39 37.20 -28.79
N ARG A 673 -65.36 37.17 -27.95
CA ARG A 673 -65.03 38.27 -27.04
C ARG A 673 -63.54 38.32 -26.75
N ASN A 674 -63.00 39.52 -26.56
CA ASN A 674 -61.66 39.74 -26.04
C ASN A 674 -61.72 40.90 -25.05
N GLU A 675 -61.16 40.73 -23.86
CA GLU A 675 -61.23 41.71 -22.78
C GLU A 675 -59.97 41.64 -21.91
N THR A 676 -59.45 42.79 -21.48
CA THR A 676 -58.34 42.84 -20.52
C THR A 676 -58.89 43.07 -19.13
N VAL A 677 -58.55 42.20 -18.18
CA VAL A 677 -59.09 42.24 -16.82
C VAL A 677 -58.03 42.21 -15.73
N THR A 678 -58.37 42.77 -14.58
CA THR A 678 -57.60 42.61 -13.34
C THR A 678 -58.40 41.76 -12.37
N LEU A 679 -57.81 40.67 -11.91
CA LEU A 679 -58.42 39.70 -11.01
C LEU A 679 -57.70 39.73 -9.67
N ALA A 680 -58.44 40.00 -8.60
CA ALA A 680 -57.96 39.80 -7.25
C ALA A 680 -57.94 38.30 -6.90
N ALA A 681 -56.97 37.88 -6.09
CA ALA A 681 -56.87 36.50 -5.63
C ALA A 681 -58.17 36.07 -4.90
N ASP A 682 -58.59 34.84 -5.16
CA ASP A 682 -59.75 34.14 -4.62
C ASP A 682 -61.08 34.91 -4.72
N THR A 683 -61.17 35.87 -5.64
CA THR A 683 -62.35 36.72 -5.81
C THR A 683 -63.06 36.41 -7.11
N ARG A 684 -64.32 35.98 -7.01
CA ARG A 684 -65.21 35.75 -8.16
C ARG A 684 -65.54 37.08 -8.85
N THR A 685 -64.97 37.30 -10.01
CA THR A 685 -65.05 38.57 -10.74
C THR A 685 -65.86 38.40 -12.01
N HIS A 686 -66.81 39.30 -12.27
CA HIS A 686 -67.49 39.37 -13.56
C HIS A 686 -66.54 39.96 -14.59
N VAL A 687 -66.36 39.27 -15.72
CA VAL A 687 -65.38 39.64 -16.74
C VAL A 687 -66.08 40.27 -17.95
N PHE A 688 -67.02 39.55 -18.58
CA PHE A 688 -67.84 40.06 -19.67
C PHE A 688 -69.14 39.26 -19.81
N ASP A 689 -70.09 39.83 -20.59
CA ASP A 689 -71.30 39.14 -21.04
C ASP A 689 -71.13 38.69 -22.50
N LEU A 690 -71.56 37.47 -22.81
CA LEU A 690 -71.64 36.90 -24.16
C LEU A 690 -73.10 36.98 -24.66
N PRO A 691 -73.32 37.26 -25.96
CA PRO A 691 -74.65 37.29 -26.54
C PRO A 691 -75.27 35.88 -26.58
N VAL A 692 -76.60 35.80 -26.68
CA VAL A 692 -77.28 34.55 -27.05
C VAL A 692 -77.59 34.59 -28.54
N GLY A 693 -77.04 33.64 -29.29
CA GLY A 693 -77.28 33.52 -30.73
C GLY A 693 -78.22 32.38 -31.11
N GLN A 694 -78.25 32.06 -32.40
CA GLN A 694 -79.18 31.10 -32.99
C GLN A 694 -78.55 29.74 -33.29
N ARG A 695 -77.26 29.54 -32.97
CA ARG A 695 -76.55 28.30 -33.26
C ARG A 695 -75.91 27.73 -32.00
N PRO A 696 -75.97 26.40 -31.80
CA PRO A 696 -75.19 25.77 -30.74
C PRO A 696 -73.70 25.83 -31.10
N MET A 697 -72.88 26.29 -30.17
CA MET A 697 -71.42 26.36 -30.28
C MET A 697 -70.78 25.88 -28.97
N TYR A 698 -69.56 25.35 -29.07
CA TYR A 698 -68.72 25.11 -27.90
C TYR A 698 -67.82 26.32 -27.71
N GLY A 699 -67.84 26.94 -26.54
CA GLY A 699 -67.03 28.11 -26.21
C GLY A 699 -66.01 27.81 -25.13
N ARG A 700 -64.79 28.32 -25.27
CA ARG A 700 -63.69 28.17 -24.30
C ARG A 700 -62.98 29.50 -24.06
N LEU A 701 -62.55 29.73 -22.82
CA LEU A 701 -61.75 30.88 -22.44
C LEU A 701 -60.25 30.57 -22.60
N PHE A 702 -59.52 31.50 -23.18
CA PHE A 702 -58.08 31.47 -23.33
C PHE A 702 -57.46 32.75 -22.79
N ILE A 703 -56.18 32.68 -22.45
CA ILE A 703 -55.38 33.86 -22.20
C ILE A 703 -54.76 34.28 -23.53
N SER A 704 -54.97 35.54 -23.91
CA SER A 704 -54.51 36.12 -25.17
C SER A 704 -53.17 36.83 -24.99
N VAL A 705 -52.20 36.14 -24.41
CA VAL A 705 -50.81 36.60 -24.27
C VAL A 705 -49.90 35.88 -25.26
N ARG A 706 -48.65 36.33 -25.39
CA ARG A 706 -47.66 35.60 -26.19
C ARG A 706 -47.39 34.23 -25.56
N PRO A 707 -47.08 33.18 -26.35
CA PRO A 707 -46.82 31.84 -25.81
C PRO A 707 -45.79 31.82 -24.66
N GLU A 708 -44.75 32.66 -24.75
CA GLU A 708 -43.71 32.85 -23.73
C GLU A 708 -44.21 33.45 -22.40
N GLU A 709 -45.37 34.09 -22.39
CA GLU A 709 -46.01 34.69 -21.20
C GLU A 709 -47.18 33.83 -20.70
N ALA A 710 -47.61 32.83 -21.47
CA ALA A 710 -48.73 31.95 -21.13
C ALA A 710 -48.35 30.91 -20.05
N ASP A 711 -47.06 30.63 -19.87
CA ASP A 711 -46.56 29.61 -18.93
C ASP A 711 -46.81 29.96 -17.44
N ALA A 712 -47.17 31.21 -17.14
CA ALA A 712 -47.42 31.67 -15.78
C ALA A 712 -48.86 31.45 -15.28
N VAL A 713 -49.81 31.12 -16.18
CA VAL A 713 -51.23 31.01 -15.81
C VAL A 713 -51.89 29.80 -16.49
N ALA A 714 -52.42 28.89 -15.69
CA ALA A 714 -53.20 27.75 -16.14
C ALA A 714 -54.70 28.08 -16.13
N VAL A 715 -55.36 28.00 -17.29
CA VAL A 715 -56.82 28.12 -17.39
C VAL A 715 -57.48 26.75 -17.17
N LEU A 716 -58.35 26.67 -16.19
CA LEU A 716 -59.08 25.46 -15.81
C LEU A 716 -60.50 25.52 -16.36
N ASP A 717 -60.77 24.63 -17.32
CA ASP A 717 -62.08 24.55 -17.94
C ASP A 717 -63.15 24.05 -16.93
N PRO A 718 -64.36 24.64 -16.94
CA PRO A 718 -65.49 24.08 -16.22
C PRO A 718 -65.94 22.76 -16.86
N HIS A 719 -66.91 22.09 -16.24
CA HIS A 719 -67.42 20.82 -16.75
C HIS A 719 -67.90 20.96 -18.20
N ILE A 720 -67.57 19.99 -19.07
CA ILE A 720 -67.78 20.09 -20.52
C ILE A 720 -69.23 20.43 -20.93
N SER A 721 -70.22 20.05 -20.11
CA SER A 721 -71.63 20.36 -20.34
C SER A 721 -71.95 21.87 -20.28
N THR A 722 -71.13 22.68 -19.61
CA THR A 722 -71.33 24.14 -19.52
C THR A 722 -70.63 24.90 -20.64
N LEU A 723 -69.82 24.22 -21.45
CA LEU A 723 -69.13 24.82 -22.59
C LEU A 723 -70.01 24.88 -23.85
N GLY A 724 -71.10 24.11 -23.89
CA GLY A 724 -72.10 24.17 -24.95
C GLY A 724 -73.05 25.35 -24.74
N LEU A 725 -73.04 26.30 -25.67
CA LEU A 725 -73.76 27.58 -25.58
C LEU A 725 -74.52 27.84 -26.88
N TRP A 726 -75.54 28.68 -26.82
CA TRP A 726 -76.19 29.24 -28.00
C TRP A 726 -75.60 30.61 -28.26
N LEU A 727 -74.66 30.72 -29.20
CA LEU A 727 -73.88 31.94 -29.46
C LEU A 727 -74.10 32.47 -30.87
#